data_AF-C3MC06-F1
#
_entry.id   AF-C3MC06-F1
#
_cell.length_a   1.000
_cell.length_b   1.000
_cell.length_c   1.000
_cell.angle_alpha   90.00
_cell.angle_beta   90.00
_cell.angle_gamma   90.00
#
_symmetry.space_group_name_H-M   'P 1'
#
loop_
_entity.id
_entity.type
_entity.pdbx_description
1 polymer ?
#
loop_
_entity_poly.entity_id
_entity_poly.type
_entity_poly.pdbx_seq_one_letter_code
_entity_poly.pdbx_strand_id
1 'polypeptide(L)'
;MAKVIGIDLGTTNSCVSVMDGKDAKVIENAEGARTTPSMVAFSDDGERLVGQPAKRQAVTNPENTLFAIKRLIGRTFEDPTTQKDKGMVPYKIVKADNGDAWVEAHGKSYSPSQISAMILQKMKETAESYLGEKVEKAVITVPAYFNDAQRQATKDAGKIAGLDVLRIINEPTAAALAYGLDKKEGKTIAVYDLGGGTFDISVLEIGDGVFEVKSTNGDTFLGGEDFDMRLVEYLAAEFKKEQGIDLKNDKLALQRLKEAAEKAKIELSSSQQTEINLPFITADASGPKHLTMKLSRAKFESLVEDLIQKTIAPCKAALKDAGVSAAEIDEVVLVGGMTRMPKVQETVKQLFGKEPHKGVNPDEVVAMGAAIQAGVLQGDVKDVLLLDVTPLSLGIETLGGVFTRLIERNTTIPTKKSQVFSTADDNQSAVTIRVSQGEREMAADNKLLGQFDLVGIPPAPRGMPQIEVTFDIDANGIVQVSAKDKGTGKEHQIRIQASGGLSDADIEKMVKDAEANAEADKKRRESVEAKNQAESLIHSSEKSLKEYGDKVSETDRKAISDAIAALKTAVEASEPDAEGIKAKSNTLMEVSMKLGQAIYEAQQAEAAHADAAADAKRDGDDVVDADYEEVKDEDDRKRSA
;
A
#
# COMPACT_ATOMS: atom_id res chain seq x y z
N MET A 1 -14.56 -21.32 -3.57
CA MET A 1 -13.23 -20.96 -4.12
C MET A 1 -12.69 -19.84 -3.26
N ALA A 2 -11.40 -19.85 -2.91
CA ALA A 2 -10.80 -18.75 -2.16
C ALA A 2 -11.02 -17.41 -2.90
N LYS A 3 -11.46 -16.37 -2.18
CA LYS A 3 -11.62 -15.02 -2.73
C LYS A 3 -10.29 -14.48 -3.23
N VAL A 4 -10.31 -13.81 -4.38
CA VAL A 4 -9.16 -13.08 -4.92
C VAL A 4 -9.38 -11.60 -4.61
N ILE A 5 -8.41 -10.98 -3.96
CA ILE A 5 -8.50 -9.56 -3.56
C ILE A 5 -7.73 -8.66 -4.53
N GLY A 6 -8.18 -7.42 -4.69
CA GLY A 6 -7.47 -6.39 -5.44
C GLY A 6 -6.71 -5.48 -4.47
N ILE A 7 -5.39 -5.36 -4.63
CA ILE A 7 -4.55 -4.51 -3.78
C ILE A 7 -3.90 -3.44 -4.64
N ASP A 8 -4.18 -2.18 -4.33
CA ASP A 8 -3.34 -1.07 -4.71
C ASP A 8 -2.18 -0.92 -3.72
N LEU A 9 -0.96 -1.25 -4.17
CA LEU A 9 0.25 -1.10 -3.36
C LEU A 9 0.93 0.23 -3.72
N GLY A 10 0.47 1.35 -3.16
CA GLY A 10 1.00 2.67 -3.51
C GLY A 10 2.27 3.07 -2.75
N THR A 11 2.95 4.12 -3.22
CA THR A 11 4.17 4.65 -2.58
C THR A 11 3.91 5.20 -1.19
N THR A 12 2.81 5.94 -1.02
CA THR A 12 2.45 6.63 0.23
C THR A 12 1.32 5.93 0.96
N ASN A 13 0.33 5.42 0.23
CA ASN A 13 -0.80 4.69 0.78
C ASN A 13 -1.07 3.45 -0.06
N SER A 14 -1.56 2.40 0.59
CA SER A 14 -2.10 1.20 -0.04
C SER A 14 -3.60 1.10 0.24
N CYS A 15 -4.33 0.47 -0.67
CA CYS A 15 -5.77 0.28 -0.57
C CYS A 15 -6.12 -1.15 -1.00
N VAL A 16 -7.10 -1.77 -0.33
CA VAL A 16 -7.55 -3.13 -0.66
C VAL A 16 -9.04 -3.12 -0.96
N SER A 17 -9.43 -3.82 -2.02
CA SER A 17 -10.80 -3.99 -2.47
C SER A 17 -11.12 -5.45 -2.75
N VAL A 18 -12.41 -5.77 -2.69
CA VAL A 18 -12.96 -7.09 -3.01
C VAL A 18 -14.17 -6.94 -3.92
N MET A 19 -14.49 -8.02 -4.63
CA MET A 19 -15.78 -8.13 -5.34
C MET A 19 -16.87 -8.59 -4.37
N ASP A 20 -17.85 -7.71 -4.14
CA ASP A 20 -19.08 -7.98 -3.41
C ASP A 20 -20.22 -8.16 -4.42
N GLY A 21 -20.42 -9.41 -4.85
CA GLY A 21 -21.26 -9.71 -6.00
C GLY A 21 -20.67 -9.14 -7.29
N LYS A 22 -21.33 -8.14 -7.88
CA LYS A 22 -20.88 -7.46 -9.10
C LYS A 22 -20.12 -6.16 -8.83
N ASP A 23 -20.19 -5.65 -7.61
CA ASP A 23 -19.64 -4.35 -7.26
C ASP A 23 -18.26 -4.51 -6.62
N ALA A 24 -17.31 -3.69 -7.05
CA ALA A 24 -16.02 -3.59 -6.39
C ALA A 24 -16.15 -2.71 -5.15
N LYS A 25 -15.71 -3.19 -3.99
CA LYS A 25 -15.82 -2.49 -2.71
C LYS A 25 -14.47 -2.41 -2.02
N VAL A 26 -14.05 -1.18 -1.69
CA VAL A 26 -12.90 -0.93 -0.82
C VAL A 26 -13.24 -1.26 0.63
N ILE A 27 -12.29 -1.89 1.31
CA ILE A 27 -12.41 -2.34 2.69
C ILE A 27 -11.70 -1.37 3.63
N GLU A 28 -12.31 -1.09 4.77
CA GLU A 28 -11.69 -0.34 5.86
C GLU A 28 -10.72 -1.21 6.65
N ASN A 29 -9.55 -0.66 6.97
CA ASN A 29 -8.59 -1.33 7.86
C ASN A 29 -9.07 -1.33 9.32
N ALA A 30 -8.32 -2.02 10.20
CA ALA A 30 -8.63 -2.09 11.63
C ALA A 30 -8.68 -0.72 12.33
N GLU A 31 -8.07 0.30 11.73
CA GLU A 31 -8.07 1.68 12.22
C GLU A 31 -9.25 2.52 11.68
N GLY A 32 -10.15 1.93 10.88
CA GLY A 32 -11.34 2.57 10.32
C GLY A 32 -11.07 3.44 9.08
N ALA A 33 -9.91 3.29 8.45
CA ALA A 33 -9.53 4.04 7.25
C ALA A 33 -9.59 3.16 6.00
N ARG A 34 -10.02 3.73 4.87
CA ARG A 34 -10.12 3.05 3.56
C ARG A 34 -8.78 2.92 2.83
N THR A 35 -7.77 3.62 3.32
CA THR A 35 -6.38 3.54 2.85
C THR A 35 -5.45 3.37 4.04
N THR A 36 -4.35 2.66 3.85
CA THR A 36 -3.34 2.42 4.88
C THR A 36 -2.01 3.03 4.46
N PRO A 37 -1.35 3.84 5.30
CA PRO A 37 -0.02 4.36 4.97
C PRO A 37 0.96 3.24 4.61
N SER A 38 1.71 3.38 3.53
CA SER A 38 2.74 2.45 3.08
C SER A 38 4.03 2.64 3.90
N MET A 39 3.90 2.45 5.21
CA MET A 39 4.96 2.64 6.19
C MET A 39 5.10 1.41 7.08
N VAL A 40 6.34 1.04 7.37
CA VAL A 40 6.71 -0.03 8.29
C VAL A 40 7.70 0.53 9.29
N ALA A 41 7.52 0.27 10.58
CA ALA A 41 8.48 0.64 11.60
C ALA A 41 8.86 -0.55 12.46
N PHE A 42 10.10 -0.55 12.93
CA PHE A 42 10.57 -1.47 13.96
C PHE A 42 10.85 -0.66 15.23
N SER A 43 10.08 -0.90 16.28
CA SER A 43 10.30 -0.26 17.58
C SER A 43 11.55 -0.81 18.28
N ASP A 44 11.98 -0.15 19.35
CA ASP A 44 13.19 -0.51 20.10
C ASP A 44 13.08 -1.90 20.78
N ASP A 45 11.87 -2.34 21.10
CA ASP A 45 11.56 -3.67 21.65
C ASP A 45 11.30 -4.71 20.55
N GLY A 46 11.58 -4.38 19.29
CA GLY A 46 11.49 -5.28 18.14
C GLY A 46 10.07 -5.50 17.61
N GLU A 47 9.08 -4.74 18.06
CA GLU A 47 7.73 -4.77 17.50
C GLU A 47 7.72 -4.22 16.08
N ARG A 48 7.04 -4.95 15.19
CA ARG A 48 6.77 -4.51 13.83
C ARG A 48 5.44 -3.76 13.77
N LEU A 49 5.50 -2.49 13.38
CA LEU A 49 4.33 -1.65 13.15
C LEU A 49 4.14 -1.42 11.65
N VAL A 50 2.89 -1.47 11.18
CA VAL A 50 2.55 -1.22 9.76
C VAL A 50 1.38 -0.26 9.67
N GLY A 51 1.42 0.69 8.74
CA GLY A 51 0.30 1.61 8.51
C GLY A 51 0.28 2.80 9.47
N GLN A 52 -0.91 3.11 9.99
CA GLN A 52 -1.11 4.28 10.85
C GLN A 52 -0.29 4.24 12.16
N PRO A 53 -0.11 3.10 12.84
CA PRO A 53 0.82 2.98 13.97
C PRO A 53 2.26 3.36 13.61
N ALA A 54 2.78 2.85 12.47
CA ALA A 54 4.11 3.21 11.98
C ALA A 54 4.22 4.70 11.67
N LYS A 55 3.21 5.29 11.00
CA LYS A 55 3.18 6.74 10.70
C LYS A 55 3.22 7.59 11.97
N ARG A 56 2.49 7.21 13.03
CA ARG A 56 2.41 7.99 14.29
C ARG A 56 3.75 8.11 15.01
N GLN A 57 4.55 7.04 15.04
CA GLN A 57 5.82 7.02 15.76
C GLN A 57 7.03 7.45 14.92
N ALA A 58 6.82 7.74 13.63
CA ALA A 58 7.90 8.09 12.68
C ALA A 58 8.74 9.27 13.18
N VAL A 59 8.10 10.25 13.81
CA VAL A 59 8.72 11.45 14.37
C VAL A 59 9.78 11.16 15.44
N THR A 60 9.59 10.12 16.25
CA THR A 60 10.50 9.72 17.33
C THR A 60 11.45 8.60 16.95
N ASN A 61 11.21 7.93 15.83
CA ASN A 61 12.00 6.80 15.35
C ASN A 61 12.27 6.89 13.83
N PRO A 62 12.87 7.99 13.34
CA PRO A 62 12.96 8.25 11.91
C PRO A 62 13.89 7.27 11.17
N GLU A 63 14.92 6.74 11.84
CA GLU A 63 15.88 5.82 11.20
C GLU A 63 15.34 4.40 11.00
N ASN A 64 14.40 3.95 11.84
CA ASN A 64 13.81 2.61 11.77
C ASN A 64 12.36 2.62 11.28
N THR A 65 11.92 3.76 10.72
CA THR A 65 10.62 3.91 10.07
C THR A 65 10.82 4.03 8.57
N LEU A 66 10.42 2.99 7.86
CA LEU A 66 10.61 2.77 6.43
C LEU A 66 9.34 3.19 5.69
N PHE A 67 9.47 4.07 4.71
CA PHE A 67 8.36 4.60 3.91
C PHE A 67 8.85 4.87 2.48
N ALA A 68 7.94 5.11 1.53
CA ALA A 68 8.28 5.32 0.12
C ALA A 68 9.14 4.20 -0.52
N ILE A 69 9.15 3.00 0.08
CA ILE A 69 9.97 1.85 -0.35
C ILE A 69 9.68 1.42 -1.79
N LYS A 70 8.48 1.71 -2.31
CA LYS A 70 8.13 1.52 -3.71
C LYS A 70 9.06 2.29 -4.68
N ARG A 71 9.74 3.35 -4.23
CA ARG A 71 10.78 4.04 -5.02
C ARG A 71 12.07 3.24 -5.15
N LEU A 72 12.33 2.30 -4.25
CA LEU A 72 13.54 1.46 -4.22
C LEU A 72 13.32 0.06 -4.79
N ILE A 73 12.07 -0.43 -4.81
CA ILE A 73 11.76 -1.79 -5.28
C ILE A 73 12.26 -2.01 -6.71
N GLY A 74 13.00 -3.11 -6.92
CA GLY A 74 13.60 -3.46 -8.22
C GLY A 74 14.72 -2.53 -8.71
N ARG A 75 15.29 -1.67 -7.86
CA ARG A 75 16.43 -0.80 -8.20
C ARG A 75 17.74 -1.30 -7.60
N THR A 76 18.83 -0.99 -8.30
CA THR A 76 20.18 -1.23 -7.80
C THR A 76 20.63 -0.10 -6.88
N PHE A 77 21.60 -0.37 -6.02
CA PHE A 77 22.16 0.64 -5.13
C PHE A 77 22.79 1.80 -5.91
N GLU A 78 23.49 1.50 -7.01
CA GLU A 78 24.20 2.49 -7.84
C GLU A 78 23.27 3.26 -8.81
N ASP A 79 21.97 2.95 -8.87
CA ASP A 79 21.03 3.70 -9.71
C ASP A 79 21.03 5.19 -9.30
N PRO A 80 21.19 6.14 -10.24
CA PRO A 80 21.18 7.57 -9.93
C PRO A 80 19.94 8.01 -9.13
N THR A 81 18.81 7.36 -9.39
CA THR A 81 17.55 7.56 -8.69
C THR A 81 17.63 7.11 -7.23
N THR A 82 18.23 5.94 -6.97
CA THR A 82 18.50 5.45 -5.61
C THR A 82 19.44 6.38 -4.86
N GLN A 83 20.49 6.88 -5.53
CA GLN A 83 21.43 7.82 -4.91
C GLN A 83 20.76 9.15 -4.55
N LYS A 84 19.83 9.62 -5.37
CA LYS A 84 18.99 10.78 -5.05
C LYS A 84 18.09 10.50 -3.85
N ASP A 85 17.39 9.36 -3.84
CA ASP A 85 16.46 8.99 -2.77
C ASP A 85 17.15 8.84 -1.41
N LYS A 86 18.40 8.36 -1.40
CA LYS A 86 19.26 8.28 -0.20
C LYS A 86 19.46 9.63 0.50
N GLY A 87 19.39 10.74 -0.23
CA GLY A 87 19.43 12.09 0.34
C GLY A 87 18.07 12.63 0.80
N MET A 88 16.98 11.93 0.50
CA MET A 88 15.60 12.36 0.76
C MET A 88 14.95 11.64 1.96
N VAL A 89 15.58 10.59 2.47
CA VAL A 89 15.03 9.72 3.52
C VAL A 89 15.93 9.66 4.76
N PRO A 90 15.36 9.52 5.97
CA PRO A 90 16.12 9.48 7.21
C PRO A 90 16.74 8.10 7.52
N TYR A 91 16.11 7.02 7.04
CA TYR A 91 16.61 5.66 7.18
C TYR A 91 17.79 5.38 6.24
N LYS A 92 18.55 4.32 6.52
CA LYS A 92 19.72 3.99 5.70
C LYS A 92 19.32 3.14 4.50
N ILE A 93 19.74 3.59 3.31
CA ILE A 93 19.78 2.76 2.11
C ILE A 93 21.18 2.17 1.98
N VAL A 94 21.27 0.85 1.86
CA VAL A 94 22.50 0.06 1.86
C VAL A 94 22.60 -0.80 0.60
N LYS A 95 23.82 -1.19 0.24
CA LYS A 95 24.09 -2.06 -0.91
C LYS A 95 24.05 -3.52 -0.45
N ALA A 96 23.17 -4.32 -1.04
CA ALA A 96 23.14 -5.76 -0.81
C ALA A 96 24.30 -6.47 -1.54
N ASP A 97 24.54 -7.73 -1.18
CA ASP A 97 25.61 -8.55 -1.77
C ASP A 97 25.48 -8.69 -3.29
N ASN A 98 24.24 -8.73 -3.80
CA ASN A 98 23.93 -8.77 -5.23
C ASN A 98 23.96 -7.38 -5.92
N GLY A 99 24.24 -6.30 -5.17
CA GLY A 99 24.27 -4.93 -5.66
C GLY A 99 22.94 -4.18 -5.61
N ASP A 100 21.86 -4.80 -5.14
CA ASP A 100 20.54 -4.17 -5.02
C ASP A 100 20.49 -3.10 -3.91
N ALA A 101 19.53 -2.18 -4.03
CA ALA A 101 19.23 -1.19 -3.02
C ALA A 101 18.38 -1.83 -1.91
N TRP A 102 18.96 -2.04 -0.74
CA TRP A 102 18.26 -2.53 0.46
C TRP A 102 18.16 -1.41 1.50
N VAL A 103 17.37 -1.64 2.54
CA VAL A 103 17.21 -0.71 3.67
C VAL A 103 17.64 -1.37 4.97
N GLU A 104 18.11 -0.57 5.92
CA GLU A 104 18.53 -1.05 7.25
C GLU A 104 17.65 -0.44 8.34
N ALA A 105 17.21 -1.29 9.27
CA ALA A 105 16.56 -0.89 10.52
C ALA A 105 17.17 -1.72 11.67
N HIS A 106 17.56 -1.06 12.77
CA HIS A 106 18.23 -1.67 13.92
C HIS A 106 19.43 -2.58 13.54
N GLY A 107 20.21 -2.17 12.54
CA GLY A 107 21.37 -2.92 12.04
C GLY A 107 21.03 -4.17 11.22
N LYS A 108 19.74 -4.49 11.00
CA LYS A 108 19.29 -5.56 10.12
C LYS A 108 18.93 -5.00 8.75
N SER A 109 19.43 -5.64 7.70
CA SER A 109 19.12 -5.28 6.32
C SER A 109 17.87 -6.00 5.82
N TYR A 110 17.05 -5.30 5.05
CA TYR A 110 15.81 -5.78 4.47
C TYR A 110 15.74 -5.40 3.00
N SER A 111 15.28 -6.33 2.16
CA SER A 111 14.98 -6.01 0.77
C SER A 111 13.71 -5.15 0.67
N PRO A 112 13.56 -4.30 -0.36
CA PRO A 112 12.33 -3.57 -0.60
C PRO A 112 11.09 -4.48 -0.76
N SER A 113 11.28 -5.68 -1.31
CA SER A 113 10.23 -6.69 -1.43
C SER A 113 9.78 -7.22 -0.06
N GLN A 114 10.70 -7.42 0.90
CA GLN A 114 10.32 -7.79 2.27
C GLN A 114 9.47 -6.71 2.93
N ILE A 115 9.90 -5.45 2.87
CA ILE A 115 9.16 -4.35 3.51
C ILE A 115 7.78 -4.17 2.85
N SER A 116 7.72 -4.26 1.52
CA SER A 116 6.45 -4.21 0.78
C SER A 116 5.55 -5.40 1.12
N ALA A 117 6.12 -6.59 1.36
CA ALA A 117 5.37 -7.75 1.82
C ALA A 117 4.70 -7.52 3.18
N MET A 118 5.33 -6.78 4.11
CA MET A 118 4.71 -6.44 5.40
C MET A 118 3.48 -5.54 5.22
N ILE A 119 3.52 -4.64 4.24
CA ILE A 119 2.37 -3.81 3.86
C ILE A 119 1.26 -4.67 3.24
N LEU A 120 1.63 -5.58 2.33
CA LEU A 120 0.70 -6.52 1.71
C LEU A 120 0.06 -7.49 2.72
N GLN A 121 0.81 -7.93 3.74
CA GLN A 121 0.28 -8.71 4.85
C GLN A 121 -0.82 -7.95 5.60
N LYS A 122 -0.62 -6.66 5.92
CA LYS A 122 -1.67 -5.82 6.53
C LYS A 122 -2.91 -5.69 5.62
N MET A 123 -2.73 -5.64 4.29
CA MET A 123 -3.84 -5.57 3.33
C MET A 123 -4.61 -6.89 3.28
N LYS A 124 -3.88 -8.01 3.28
CA LYS A 124 -4.44 -9.36 3.40
C LYS A 124 -5.22 -9.53 4.70
N GLU A 125 -4.63 -9.19 5.86
CA GLU A 125 -5.28 -9.27 7.17
C GLU A 125 -6.56 -8.43 7.22
N THR A 126 -6.56 -7.25 6.58
CA THR A 126 -7.73 -6.37 6.46
C THR A 126 -8.85 -7.07 5.69
N ALA A 127 -8.53 -7.68 4.54
CA ALA A 127 -9.51 -8.42 3.76
C ALA A 127 -10.01 -9.69 4.47
N GLU A 128 -9.12 -10.44 5.13
CA GLU A 128 -9.47 -11.64 5.91
C GLU A 128 -10.42 -11.29 7.06
N SER A 129 -10.15 -10.18 7.76
CA SER A 129 -11.02 -9.70 8.85
C SER A 129 -12.42 -9.32 8.36
N TYR A 130 -12.51 -8.72 7.17
CA TYR A 130 -13.80 -8.36 6.56
C TYR A 130 -14.57 -9.56 6.02
N LEU A 131 -13.87 -10.51 5.39
CA LEU A 131 -14.49 -11.68 4.75
C LEU A 131 -14.80 -12.82 5.74
N GLY A 132 -14.10 -12.88 6.88
CA GLY A 132 -14.21 -13.97 7.85
C GLY A 132 -13.58 -15.28 7.38
N GLU A 133 -12.75 -15.25 6.34
CA GLU A 133 -12.04 -16.40 5.77
C GLU A 133 -10.62 -16.03 5.33
N LYS A 134 -9.76 -17.04 5.17
CA LYS A 134 -8.36 -16.86 4.75
C LYS A 134 -8.28 -16.41 3.28
N VAL A 135 -7.38 -15.48 2.98
CA VAL A 135 -7.12 -14.97 1.64
C VAL A 135 -5.74 -15.43 1.17
N GLU A 136 -5.69 -16.11 0.04
CA GLU A 136 -4.44 -16.67 -0.50
C GLU A 136 -4.08 -16.13 -1.87
N LYS A 137 -4.97 -15.38 -2.53
CA LYS A 137 -4.81 -14.95 -3.93
C LYS A 137 -5.06 -13.46 -4.07
N ALA A 138 -4.25 -12.79 -4.88
CA ALA A 138 -4.39 -11.36 -5.12
C ALA A 138 -4.08 -10.94 -6.55
N VAL A 139 -4.68 -9.83 -6.95
CA VAL A 139 -4.22 -8.96 -8.04
C VAL A 139 -3.55 -7.75 -7.39
N ILE A 140 -2.31 -7.45 -7.79
CA ILE A 140 -1.51 -6.36 -7.21
C ILE A 140 -1.17 -5.33 -8.29
N THR A 141 -1.27 -4.06 -7.95
CA THR A 141 -1.02 -2.95 -8.88
C THR A 141 0.46 -2.59 -8.97
N VAL A 142 0.87 -2.07 -10.13
CA VAL A 142 2.17 -1.43 -10.35
C VAL A 142 2.00 -0.21 -11.27
N PRO A 143 2.91 0.78 -11.20
CA PRO A 143 2.96 1.87 -12.17
C PRO A 143 3.09 1.32 -13.58
N ALA A 144 2.41 1.93 -14.55
CA ALA A 144 2.43 1.43 -15.94
C ALA A 144 3.86 1.42 -16.49
N TYR A 145 4.68 2.41 -16.12
CA TYR A 145 6.05 2.56 -16.56
C TYR A 145 7.09 1.74 -15.76
N PHE A 146 6.68 0.82 -14.87
CA PHE A 146 7.60 -0.11 -14.21
C PHE A 146 8.28 -1.03 -15.22
N ASN A 147 9.61 -1.17 -15.05
CA ASN A 147 10.41 -2.14 -15.79
C ASN A 147 10.25 -3.57 -15.23
N ASP A 148 10.85 -4.54 -15.92
CA ASP A 148 10.75 -5.96 -15.58
C ASP A 148 11.19 -6.28 -14.13
N ALA A 149 12.33 -5.73 -13.69
CA ALA A 149 12.86 -5.96 -12.34
C ALA A 149 11.92 -5.45 -11.24
N GLN A 150 11.27 -4.30 -11.47
CA GLN A 150 10.32 -3.71 -10.52
C GLN A 150 9.02 -4.52 -10.45
N ARG A 151 8.53 -5.01 -11.60
CA ARG A 151 7.36 -5.91 -11.67
C ARG A 151 7.63 -7.22 -10.96
N GLN A 152 8.77 -7.85 -11.22
CA GLN A 152 9.17 -9.09 -10.58
C GLN A 152 9.32 -8.91 -9.06
N ALA A 153 10.04 -7.88 -8.61
CA ALA A 153 10.23 -7.61 -7.19
C ALA A 153 8.91 -7.33 -6.44
N THR A 154 7.92 -6.72 -7.12
CA THR A 154 6.56 -6.53 -6.57
C THR A 154 5.80 -7.85 -6.48
N LYS A 155 5.92 -8.72 -7.50
CA LYS A 155 5.36 -10.07 -7.47
C LYS A 155 5.97 -10.91 -6.34
N ASP A 156 7.28 -10.79 -6.12
CA ASP A 156 8.00 -11.45 -5.04
C ASP A 156 7.52 -10.96 -3.67
N ALA A 157 7.24 -9.65 -3.52
CA ALA A 157 6.64 -9.11 -2.30
C ALA A 157 5.28 -9.76 -1.99
N GLY A 158 4.45 -9.99 -3.01
CA GLY A 158 3.20 -10.74 -2.86
C GLY A 158 3.43 -12.18 -2.40
N LYS A 159 4.39 -12.88 -3.00
CA LYS A 159 4.76 -14.24 -2.60
C LYS A 159 5.25 -14.30 -1.14
N ILE A 160 6.12 -13.37 -0.73
CA ILE A 160 6.61 -13.24 0.65
C ILE A 160 5.46 -12.95 1.63
N ALA A 161 4.44 -12.20 1.21
CA ALA A 161 3.24 -11.94 2.01
C ALA A 161 2.28 -13.15 2.11
N GLY A 162 2.61 -14.27 1.48
CA GLY A 162 1.74 -15.45 1.43
C GLY A 162 0.52 -15.24 0.52
N LEU A 163 0.70 -14.51 -0.58
CA LEU A 163 -0.28 -14.32 -1.65
C LEU A 163 0.23 -14.94 -2.95
N ASP A 164 -0.59 -15.79 -3.57
CA ASP A 164 -0.47 -16.20 -4.96
C ASP A 164 -0.94 -15.04 -5.86
N VAL A 165 0.04 -14.36 -6.47
CA VAL A 165 -0.19 -13.18 -7.31
C VAL A 165 -0.63 -13.64 -8.69
N LEU A 166 -1.95 -13.67 -8.91
CA LEU A 166 -2.57 -14.12 -10.16
C LEU A 166 -2.31 -13.17 -11.32
N ARG A 167 -2.22 -11.87 -11.02
CA ARG A 167 -1.97 -10.82 -12.01
C ARG A 167 -1.28 -9.63 -11.37
N ILE A 168 -0.27 -9.11 -12.06
CA ILE A 168 0.21 -7.73 -11.89
C ILE A 168 -0.55 -6.87 -12.89
N ILE A 169 -1.25 -5.84 -12.42
CA ILE A 169 -2.03 -4.92 -13.26
C ILE A 169 -1.43 -3.51 -13.21
N ASN A 170 -1.41 -2.82 -14.33
CA ASN A 170 -0.97 -1.43 -14.40
C ASN A 170 -1.99 -0.51 -13.71
N GLU A 171 -1.52 0.46 -12.92
CA GLU A 171 -2.37 1.39 -12.16
C GLU A 171 -3.38 2.15 -13.04
N PRO A 172 -2.98 2.78 -14.16
CA PRO A 172 -3.93 3.45 -15.05
C PRO A 172 -4.94 2.49 -15.69
N THR A 173 -4.53 1.26 -15.98
CA THR A 173 -5.41 0.20 -16.52
C THR A 173 -6.46 -0.21 -15.50
N ALA A 174 -6.06 -0.41 -14.24
CA ALA A 174 -6.98 -0.69 -13.15
C ALA A 174 -7.97 0.47 -12.96
N ALA A 175 -7.50 1.71 -12.96
CA ALA A 175 -8.37 2.88 -12.86
C ALA A 175 -9.37 2.96 -14.02
N ALA A 176 -8.94 2.63 -15.24
CA ALA A 176 -9.80 2.57 -16.41
C ALA A 176 -10.88 1.48 -16.29
N LEU A 177 -10.55 0.29 -15.76
CA LEU A 177 -11.53 -0.77 -15.50
C LEU A 177 -12.62 -0.29 -14.53
N ALA A 178 -12.24 0.34 -13.42
CA ALA A 178 -13.21 0.85 -12.45
C ALA A 178 -14.06 2.01 -13.00
N TYR A 179 -13.48 2.86 -13.84
CA TYR A 179 -14.22 3.94 -14.50
C TYR A 179 -15.16 3.44 -15.61
N GLY A 180 -14.71 2.45 -16.39
CA GLY A 180 -15.33 2.06 -17.66
C GLY A 180 -16.27 0.86 -17.58
N LEU A 181 -16.37 0.16 -16.44
CA LEU A 181 -17.17 -1.08 -16.31
C LEU A 181 -18.63 -0.93 -16.77
N ASP A 182 -19.26 0.22 -16.47
CA ASP A 182 -20.65 0.50 -16.84
C ASP A 182 -20.80 1.25 -18.19
N LYS A 183 -19.70 1.55 -18.88
CA LYS A 183 -19.70 2.33 -20.12
C LYS A 183 -19.88 1.39 -21.32
N LYS A 184 -20.97 1.60 -22.08
CA LYS A 184 -21.27 0.83 -23.29
C LYS A 184 -20.75 1.50 -24.56
N GLU A 185 -20.75 2.83 -24.59
CA GLU A 185 -20.26 3.60 -25.74
C GLU A 185 -18.73 3.55 -25.83
N GLY A 186 -18.23 3.39 -27.05
CA GLY A 186 -16.81 3.53 -27.37
C GLY A 186 -16.32 4.95 -27.03
N LYS A 187 -15.31 5.04 -26.17
CA LYS A 187 -14.66 6.29 -25.75
C LYS A 187 -13.15 6.12 -25.74
N THR A 188 -12.44 7.16 -26.16
CA THR A 188 -11.00 7.29 -25.94
C THR A 188 -10.77 8.13 -24.70
N ILE A 189 -10.09 7.58 -23.69
CA ILE A 189 -9.81 8.27 -22.43
C ILE A 189 -8.30 8.44 -22.21
N ALA A 190 -7.95 9.47 -21.44
CA ALA A 190 -6.61 9.64 -20.91
C ALA A 190 -6.66 9.48 -19.38
N VAL A 191 -5.93 8.51 -18.83
CA VAL A 191 -5.79 8.35 -17.38
C VAL A 191 -4.49 9.02 -16.96
N TYR A 192 -4.61 10.12 -16.22
CA TYR A 192 -3.49 10.88 -15.66
C TYR A 192 -3.35 10.51 -14.18
N ASP A 193 -2.34 9.72 -13.85
CA ASP A 193 -2.09 9.24 -12.50
C ASP A 193 -0.84 9.92 -11.91
N LEU A 194 -1.03 10.80 -10.93
CA LEU A 194 0.06 11.43 -10.19
C LEU A 194 -0.07 11.08 -8.71
N GLY A 195 0.67 10.06 -8.31
CA GLY A 195 0.69 9.53 -6.95
C GLY A 195 1.72 10.19 -6.05
N GLY A 196 2.08 9.49 -4.97
CA GLY A 196 3.11 9.90 -4.03
C GLY A 196 4.54 9.76 -4.58
N GLY A 197 4.78 8.78 -5.44
CA GLY A 197 6.13 8.46 -5.92
C GLY A 197 6.32 8.43 -7.44
N THR A 198 5.25 8.22 -8.19
CA THR A 198 5.25 7.95 -9.63
C THR A 198 4.21 8.79 -10.36
N PHE A 199 4.48 9.01 -11.65
CA PHE A 199 3.58 9.65 -12.59
C PHE A 199 3.38 8.71 -13.79
N ASP A 200 2.14 8.40 -14.13
CA ASP A 200 1.78 7.65 -15.33
C ASP A 200 0.72 8.42 -16.15
N ILE A 201 0.79 8.26 -17.46
CA ILE A 201 -0.23 8.68 -18.40
C ILE A 201 -0.49 7.56 -19.39
N SER A 202 -1.73 7.11 -19.47
CA SER A 202 -2.16 6.09 -20.43
C SER A 202 -3.33 6.60 -21.26
N VAL A 203 -3.27 6.34 -22.57
CA VAL A 203 -4.39 6.57 -23.49
C VAL A 203 -5.03 5.22 -23.77
N LEU A 204 -6.34 5.11 -23.49
CA LEU A 204 -7.09 3.87 -23.65
C LEU A 204 -8.32 4.09 -24.51
N GLU A 205 -8.67 3.09 -25.29
CA GLU A 205 -10.00 2.97 -25.91
C GLU A 205 -10.82 2.00 -25.05
N ILE A 206 -12.00 2.44 -24.63
CA ILE A 206 -12.94 1.65 -23.83
C ILE A 206 -14.28 1.57 -24.55
N GLY A 207 -14.91 0.39 -24.61
CA GLY A 207 -16.22 0.24 -25.23
C GLY A 207 -16.66 -1.21 -25.29
N ASP A 208 -17.96 -1.48 -25.10
CA ASP A 208 -18.55 -2.82 -25.13
C ASP A 208 -17.76 -3.87 -24.33
N GLY A 209 -17.22 -3.48 -23.16
CA GLY A 209 -16.43 -4.36 -22.29
C GLY A 209 -14.99 -4.61 -22.73
N VAL A 210 -14.55 -4.02 -23.84
CA VAL A 210 -13.15 -4.04 -24.29
C VAL A 210 -12.42 -2.82 -23.75
N PHE A 211 -11.24 -3.06 -23.18
CA PHE A 211 -10.33 -2.04 -22.66
C PHE A 211 -8.98 -2.24 -23.36
N GLU A 212 -8.61 -1.34 -24.26
CA GLU A 212 -7.37 -1.42 -25.01
C GLU A 212 -6.48 -0.22 -24.69
N VAL A 213 -5.31 -0.50 -24.13
CA VAL A 213 -4.28 0.53 -23.94
C VAL A 213 -3.64 0.81 -25.29
N LYS A 214 -3.81 2.02 -25.81
CA LYS A 214 -3.19 2.46 -27.08
C LYS A 214 -1.75 2.91 -26.86
N SER A 215 -1.49 3.57 -25.74
CA SER A 215 -0.14 3.97 -25.35
C SER A 215 -0.04 4.22 -23.86
N THR A 216 1.18 4.15 -23.34
CA THR A 216 1.51 4.56 -21.99
C THR A 216 2.86 5.26 -21.92
N ASN A 217 3.00 6.20 -20.99
CA ASN A 217 4.25 6.89 -20.69
C ASN A 217 4.25 7.34 -19.23
N GLY A 218 5.39 7.79 -18.70
CA GLY A 218 5.45 8.21 -17.31
C GLY A 218 6.85 8.52 -16.80
N ASP A 219 6.92 8.75 -15.50
CA ASP A 219 8.14 8.92 -14.72
C ASP A 219 8.00 8.17 -13.39
N THR A 220 8.79 7.10 -13.20
CA THR A 220 8.77 6.27 -12.00
C THR A 220 9.45 6.91 -10.78
N PHE A 221 9.90 8.16 -10.89
CA PHE A 221 10.47 8.94 -9.81
C PHE A 221 10.02 10.41 -9.85
N LEU A 222 8.72 10.61 -10.02
CA LEU A 222 8.05 11.91 -9.95
C LEU A 222 6.72 11.76 -9.21
N GLY A 223 6.56 12.40 -8.06
CA GLY A 223 5.31 12.33 -7.31
C GLY A 223 5.28 13.25 -6.10
N GLY A 224 4.24 13.13 -5.27
CA GLY A 224 4.02 13.96 -4.09
C GLY A 224 5.21 14.09 -3.13
N GLU A 225 6.08 13.09 -3.02
CA GLU A 225 7.31 13.15 -2.22
C GLU A 225 8.29 14.23 -2.74
N ASP A 226 8.38 14.42 -4.06
CA ASP A 226 9.22 15.49 -4.63
C ASP A 226 8.65 16.88 -4.32
N PHE A 227 7.31 17.00 -4.31
CA PHE A 227 6.62 18.24 -3.95
C PHE A 227 6.85 18.58 -2.48
N ASP A 228 6.78 17.58 -1.60
CA ASP A 228 7.08 17.75 -0.18
C ASP A 228 8.52 18.19 0.04
N MET A 229 9.47 17.59 -0.67
CA MET A 229 10.89 17.96 -0.55
C MET A 229 11.18 19.39 -1.00
N ARG A 230 10.47 19.93 -2.01
CA ARG A 230 10.59 21.37 -2.36
C ARG A 230 10.16 22.29 -1.23
N LEU A 231 9.11 21.91 -0.50
CA LEU A 231 8.69 22.64 0.69
C LEU A 231 9.69 22.47 1.83
N VAL A 232 10.17 21.26 2.11
CA VAL A 232 11.19 21.02 3.14
C VAL A 232 12.45 21.85 2.87
N GLU A 233 12.95 21.87 1.63
CA GLU A 233 14.11 22.67 1.22
C GLU A 233 13.87 24.17 1.43
N TYR A 234 12.70 24.68 1.03
CA TYR A 234 12.33 26.07 1.22
C TYR A 234 12.25 26.45 2.71
N LEU A 235 11.54 25.65 3.50
CA LEU A 235 11.35 25.90 4.93
C LEU A 235 12.67 25.84 5.70
N ALA A 236 13.52 24.85 5.39
CA ALA A 236 14.85 24.74 6.00
C ALA A 236 15.75 25.92 5.61
N ALA A 237 15.69 26.37 4.35
CA ALA A 237 16.47 27.51 3.88
C ALA A 237 16.06 28.83 4.55
N GLU A 238 14.76 29.11 4.65
CA GLU A 238 14.28 30.31 5.34
C GLU A 238 14.56 30.24 6.85
N PHE A 239 14.37 29.09 7.50
CA PHE A 239 14.74 28.94 8.91
C PHE A 239 16.24 29.17 9.15
N LYS A 240 17.10 28.66 8.26
CA LYS A 240 18.54 28.90 8.32
C LYS A 240 18.89 30.37 8.13
N LYS A 241 18.18 31.07 7.25
CA LYS A 241 18.36 32.51 7.04
C LYS A 241 17.94 33.34 8.26
N GLU A 242 16.86 32.96 8.93
CA GLU A 242 16.34 33.68 10.10
C GLU A 242 17.07 33.35 11.41
N GLN A 243 17.39 32.07 11.64
CA GLN A 243 17.92 31.57 12.91
C GLN A 243 19.38 31.10 12.83
N GLY A 244 19.97 31.02 11.64
CA GLY A 244 21.35 30.56 11.45
C GLY A 244 21.56 29.04 11.57
N ILE A 245 20.48 28.26 11.76
CA ILE A 245 20.54 26.81 12.03
C ILE A 245 20.04 26.02 10.82
N ASP A 246 20.78 25.01 10.39
CA ASP A 246 20.38 24.11 9.29
C ASP A 246 19.64 22.89 9.85
N LEU A 247 18.31 22.88 9.74
CA LEU A 247 17.46 21.80 10.26
C LEU A 247 17.69 20.46 9.57
N LYS A 248 18.34 20.43 8.40
CA LYS A 248 18.60 19.17 7.67
C LYS A 248 19.64 18.28 8.36
N ASN A 249 20.43 18.86 9.27
CA ASN A 249 21.43 18.11 10.03
C ASN A 249 20.84 17.41 11.27
N ASP A 250 19.61 17.76 11.65
CA ASP A 250 18.88 17.18 12.77
C ASP A 250 17.76 16.27 12.24
N LYS A 251 17.92 14.96 12.43
CA LYS A 251 16.99 13.95 11.88
C LYS A 251 15.57 14.07 12.46
N LEU A 252 15.45 14.42 13.74
CA LEU A 252 14.15 14.61 14.38
C LEU A 252 13.47 15.87 13.85
N ALA A 253 14.22 16.96 13.74
CA ALA A 253 13.71 18.21 13.18
C ALA A 253 13.29 18.05 11.71
N LEU A 254 14.10 17.35 10.91
CA LEU A 254 13.82 17.08 9.50
C LEU A 254 12.55 16.24 9.32
N GLN A 255 12.35 15.21 10.15
CA GLN A 255 11.14 14.39 10.10
C GLN A 255 9.89 15.21 10.43
N ARG A 256 9.93 16.04 11.48
CA ARG A 256 8.84 16.96 11.82
C ARG A 256 8.56 17.98 10.71
N LEU A 257 9.62 18.46 10.06
CA LEU A 257 9.52 19.39 8.95
C LEU A 257 8.86 18.75 7.74
N LYS A 258 9.17 17.48 7.45
CA LYS A 258 8.55 16.71 6.37
C LYS A 258 7.06 16.50 6.58
N GLU A 259 6.64 16.09 7.78
CA GLU A 259 5.22 15.94 8.12
C GLU A 259 4.46 17.28 8.02
N ALA A 260 5.07 18.37 8.49
CA ALA A 260 4.48 19.69 8.36
C ALA A 260 4.38 20.17 6.90
N ALA A 261 5.38 19.86 6.08
CA ALA A 261 5.39 20.17 4.65
C ALA A 261 4.29 19.41 3.89
N GLU A 262 4.14 18.10 4.13
CA GLU A 262 3.06 17.29 3.54
C GLU A 262 1.69 17.86 3.93
N LYS A 263 1.49 18.17 5.21
CA LYS A 263 0.24 18.75 5.71
C LYS A 263 -0.04 20.11 5.07
N ALA A 264 0.95 20.99 4.99
CA ALA A 264 0.83 22.30 4.36
C ALA A 264 0.47 22.19 2.86
N LYS A 265 1.13 21.27 2.12
CA LYS A 265 0.81 20.95 0.72
C LYS A 265 -0.66 20.57 0.55
N ILE A 266 -1.16 19.66 1.41
CA ILE A 266 -2.54 19.18 1.35
C ILE A 266 -3.52 20.32 1.68
N GLU A 267 -3.28 21.09 2.73
CA GLU A 267 -4.12 22.24 3.11
C GLU A 267 -4.20 23.30 2.00
N LEU A 268 -3.08 23.55 1.31
CA LEU A 268 -3.04 24.49 0.18
C LEU A 268 -3.82 24.02 -1.05
N SER A 269 -4.24 22.77 -1.11
CA SER A 269 -5.12 22.28 -2.19
C SER A 269 -6.55 22.82 -2.06
N SER A 270 -6.98 23.20 -0.85
CA SER A 270 -8.28 23.83 -0.58
C SER A 270 -8.16 25.31 -0.19
N SER A 271 -7.12 25.66 0.57
CA SER A 271 -6.89 27.01 1.11
C SER A 271 -5.88 27.81 0.27
N GLN A 272 -6.00 29.15 0.29
CA GLN A 272 -5.04 30.04 -0.40
C GLN A 272 -3.76 30.27 0.40
N GLN A 273 -3.80 30.00 1.71
CA GLN A 273 -2.69 30.20 2.64
C GLN A 273 -2.82 29.19 3.79
N THR A 274 -1.69 28.76 4.34
CA THR A 274 -1.57 27.97 5.57
C THR A 274 -0.48 28.56 6.47
N GLU A 275 -0.50 28.21 7.74
CA GLU A 275 0.53 28.56 8.71
C GLU A 275 1.21 27.28 9.23
N ILE A 276 2.51 27.19 8.99
CA ILE A 276 3.36 26.12 9.48
C ILE A 276 3.89 26.57 10.84
N ASN A 277 3.47 25.88 11.89
CA ASN A 277 3.86 26.17 13.26
C ASN A 277 4.46 24.91 13.92
N LEU A 278 5.78 24.91 14.09
CA LEU A 278 6.55 23.85 14.75
C LEU A 278 7.26 24.42 15.99
N PRO A 279 6.62 24.36 17.17
CA PRO A 279 7.25 24.76 18.41
C PRO A 279 8.40 23.79 18.77
N PHE A 280 9.47 24.32 19.39
CA PHE A 280 10.60 23.51 19.86
C PHE A 280 11.18 22.64 18.73
N ILE A 281 11.33 23.21 17.53
CA ILE A 281 11.83 22.46 16.37
C ILE A 281 13.30 22.08 16.53
N THR A 282 14.08 22.94 17.21
CA THR A 282 15.47 22.71 17.58
C THR A 282 15.84 23.62 18.76
N ALA A 283 17.08 23.59 19.22
CA ALA A 283 17.60 24.48 20.27
C ALA A 283 19.04 24.91 19.96
N ASP A 284 19.42 26.08 20.47
CA ASP A 284 20.81 26.58 20.46
C ASP A 284 21.22 27.10 21.84
N ALA A 285 22.38 27.75 21.93
CA ALA A 285 22.89 28.35 23.18
C ALA A 285 21.97 29.44 23.77
N SER A 286 21.07 30.03 22.97
CA SER A 286 20.08 31.02 23.42
C SER A 286 18.77 30.40 23.89
N GLY A 287 18.59 29.09 23.71
CA GLY A 287 17.42 28.33 24.15
C GLY A 287 16.65 27.66 22.99
N PRO A 288 15.41 27.23 23.24
CA PRO A 288 14.59 26.56 22.24
C PRO A 288 14.20 27.50 21.08
N LYS A 289 14.12 26.95 19.88
CA LYS A 289 13.71 27.64 18.66
C LYS A 289 12.40 27.08 18.13
N HIS A 290 11.65 27.93 17.47
CA HIS A 290 10.34 27.62 16.88
C HIS A 290 10.35 28.02 15.41
N LEU A 291 9.71 27.22 14.54
CA LEU A 291 9.44 27.63 13.17
C LEU A 291 7.97 28.06 13.10
N THR A 292 7.73 29.33 12.75
CA THR A 292 6.38 29.83 12.48
C THR A 292 6.41 30.60 11.17
N MET A 293 5.78 30.05 10.14
CA MET A 293 5.84 30.60 8.79
C MET A 293 4.50 30.50 8.10
N LYS A 294 4.06 31.60 7.49
CA LYS A 294 2.91 31.59 6.60
C LYS A 294 3.34 31.26 5.18
N LEU A 295 2.65 30.31 4.57
CA LEU A 295 2.91 29.85 3.20
C LEU A 295 1.65 30.06 2.36
N SER A 296 1.77 30.77 1.23
CA SER A 296 0.66 30.93 0.28
C SER A 296 0.69 29.83 -0.79
N ARG A 297 -0.48 29.55 -1.38
CA ARG A 297 -0.61 28.64 -2.53
C ARG A 297 0.26 29.09 -3.69
N ALA A 298 0.24 30.38 -4.02
CA ALA A 298 1.06 30.94 -5.10
C ALA A 298 2.56 30.71 -4.86
N LYS A 299 3.03 30.81 -3.60
CA LYS A 299 4.43 30.50 -3.29
C LYS A 299 4.72 29.01 -3.49
N PHE A 300 3.86 28.12 -3.00
CA PHE A 300 4.01 26.69 -3.23
C PHE A 300 4.03 26.34 -4.72
N GLU A 301 3.08 26.86 -5.51
CA GLU A 301 3.02 26.67 -6.96
C GLU A 301 4.33 27.09 -7.64
N SER A 302 4.93 28.24 -7.25
CA SER A 302 6.22 28.67 -7.79
C SER A 302 7.40 27.73 -7.45
N LEU A 303 7.31 26.98 -6.34
CA LEU A 303 8.36 26.06 -5.90
C LEU A 303 8.31 24.71 -6.62
N VAL A 304 7.15 24.35 -7.18
CA VAL A 304 6.91 23.04 -7.81
C VAL A 304 6.52 23.13 -9.28
N GLU A 305 6.50 24.33 -9.87
CA GLU A 305 6.10 24.54 -11.25
C GLU A 305 6.87 23.64 -12.22
N ASP A 306 8.19 23.50 -12.05
CA ASP A 306 9.00 22.62 -12.90
C ASP A 306 8.65 21.13 -12.75
N LEU A 307 8.20 20.68 -11.57
CA LEU A 307 7.74 19.30 -11.37
C LEU A 307 6.43 19.05 -12.12
N ILE A 308 5.52 20.03 -12.12
CA ILE A 308 4.27 19.96 -12.89
C ILE A 308 4.57 20.02 -14.39
N GLN A 309 5.49 20.87 -14.84
CA GLN A 309 5.86 20.95 -16.26
C GLN A 309 6.46 19.64 -16.77
N LYS A 310 7.16 18.86 -15.93
CA LYS A 310 7.70 17.55 -16.29
C LYS A 310 6.63 16.52 -16.68
N THR A 311 5.38 16.68 -16.23
CA THR A 311 4.30 15.74 -16.57
C THR A 311 3.76 15.95 -17.99
N ILE A 312 3.97 17.13 -18.58
CA ILE A 312 3.41 17.50 -19.90
C ILE A 312 4.07 16.71 -21.03
N ALA A 313 5.39 16.50 -20.96
CA ALA A 313 6.12 15.83 -22.04
C ALA A 313 5.69 14.35 -22.21
N PRO A 314 5.58 13.53 -21.14
CA PRO A 314 5.01 12.20 -21.22
C PRO A 314 3.58 12.19 -21.79
N CYS A 315 2.72 13.14 -21.40
CA CYS A 315 1.36 13.21 -21.95
C CYS A 315 1.35 13.46 -23.47
N LYS A 316 2.19 14.37 -23.95
CA LYS A 316 2.32 14.62 -25.40
C LYS A 316 2.89 13.41 -26.14
N ALA A 317 3.83 12.69 -25.52
CA ALA A 317 4.38 11.45 -26.07
C ALA A 317 3.32 10.35 -26.17
N ALA A 318 2.52 10.15 -25.12
CA ALA A 318 1.43 9.17 -25.12
C ALA A 318 0.38 9.49 -26.20
N LEU A 319 -0.08 10.75 -26.29
CA LEU A 319 -0.99 11.17 -27.36
C LEU A 319 -0.42 10.87 -28.77
N LYS A 320 0.84 11.21 -28.99
CA LYS A 320 1.53 10.95 -30.26
C LYS A 320 1.63 9.45 -30.56
N ASP A 321 2.00 8.64 -29.58
CA ASP A 321 2.16 7.19 -29.74
C ASP A 321 0.82 6.49 -29.97
N ALA A 322 -0.26 6.97 -29.34
CA ALA A 322 -1.61 6.50 -29.60
C ALA A 322 -2.18 6.99 -30.95
N GLY A 323 -1.50 7.92 -31.63
CA GLY A 323 -1.96 8.48 -32.90
C GLY A 323 -3.18 9.38 -32.79
N VAL A 324 -3.44 9.95 -31.60
CA VAL A 324 -4.61 10.81 -31.33
C VAL A 324 -4.18 12.20 -30.87
N SER A 325 -5.00 13.19 -31.18
CA SER A 325 -4.86 14.55 -30.66
C SER A 325 -5.57 14.71 -29.32
N ALA A 326 -5.21 15.76 -28.57
CA ALA A 326 -5.88 16.11 -27.31
C ALA A 326 -7.40 16.32 -27.47
N ALA A 327 -7.85 16.77 -28.64
CA ALA A 327 -9.27 17.00 -28.93
C ALA A 327 -10.07 15.71 -29.12
N GLU A 328 -9.40 14.61 -29.48
CA GLU A 328 -9.99 13.28 -29.70
C GLU A 328 -10.10 12.46 -28.40
N ILE A 329 -9.48 12.91 -27.31
CA ILE A 329 -9.69 12.32 -25.99
C ILE A 329 -11.07 12.74 -25.50
N ASP A 330 -11.99 11.81 -25.28
CA ASP A 330 -13.35 12.07 -24.79
C ASP A 330 -13.34 12.53 -23.34
N GLU A 331 -12.62 11.82 -22.46
CA GLU A 331 -12.55 12.09 -21.02
C GLU A 331 -11.12 11.97 -20.47
N VAL A 332 -10.80 12.81 -19.50
CA VAL A 332 -9.52 12.76 -18.77
C VAL A 332 -9.80 12.35 -17.34
N VAL A 333 -9.30 11.20 -16.91
CA VAL A 333 -9.52 10.63 -15.58
C VAL A 333 -8.31 10.96 -14.71
N LEU A 334 -8.53 11.64 -13.58
CA LEU A 334 -7.46 11.94 -12.61
C LEU A 334 -7.38 10.85 -11.55
N VAL A 335 -6.17 10.35 -11.32
CA VAL A 335 -5.86 9.30 -10.35
C VAL A 335 -4.68 9.75 -9.49
N GLY A 336 -4.62 9.30 -8.24
CA GLY A 336 -3.55 9.64 -7.32
C GLY A 336 -3.75 10.97 -6.59
N GLY A 337 -3.48 10.98 -5.28
CA GLY A 337 -3.78 12.11 -4.40
C GLY A 337 -3.11 13.43 -4.78
N MET A 338 -1.98 13.42 -5.52
CA MET A 338 -1.31 14.65 -5.92
C MET A 338 -2.07 15.41 -7.03
N THR A 339 -2.99 14.74 -7.75
CA THR A 339 -3.91 15.38 -8.69
C THR A 339 -4.96 16.26 -8.02
N ARG A 340 -5.08 16.22 -6.68
CA ARG A 340 -5.93 17.14 -5.91
C ARG A 340 -5.40 18.59 -5.90
N MET A 341 -4.14 18.80 -6.26
CA MET A 341 -3.56 20.15 -6.36
C MET A 341 -4.21 20.95 -7.50
N PRO A 342 -4.78 22.15 -7.23
CA PRO A 342 -5.46 22.95 -8.25
C PRO A 342 -4.61 23.25 -9.50
N LYS A 343 -3.31 23.53 -9.32
CA LYS A 343 -2.40 23.80 -10.44
C LYS A 343 -2.16 22.60 -11.35
N VAL A 344 -2.21 21.38 -10.81
CA VAL A 344 -2.13 20.15 -11.60
C VAL A 344 -3.39 20.02 -12.46
N GLN A 345 -4.59 20.21 -11.86
CA GLN A 345 -5.85 20.17 -12.60
C GLN A 345 -5.93 21.24 -13.68
N GLU A 346 -5.44 22.46 -13.39
CA GLU A 346 -5.36 23.55 -14.37
C GLU A 346 -4.45 23.16 -15.54
N THR A 347 -3.26 22.62 -15.25
CA THR A 347 -2.31 22.17 -16.28
C THR A 347 -2.92 21.07 -17.16
N VAL A 348 -3.60 20.08 -16.56
CA VAL A 348 -4.29 19.03 -17.30
C VAL A 348 -5.39 19.62 -18.18
N LYS A 349 -6.21 20.53 -17.63
CA LYS A 349 -7.27 21.22 -18.41
C LYS A 349 -6.70 22.00 -19.59
N GLN A 350 -5.57 22.70 -19.40
CA GLN A 350 -4.89 23.42 -20.47
C GLN A 350 -4.33 22.49 -21.54
N LEU A 351 -3.81 21.32 -21.13
CA LEU A 351 -3.20 20.35 -22.04
C LEU A 351 -4.24 19.64 -22.92
N PHE A 352 -5.35 19.21 -22.33
CA PHE A 352 -6.40 18.45 -23.02
C PHE A 352 -7.56 19.32 -23.53
N GLY A 353 -7.61 20.60 -23.13
CA GLY A 353 -8.67 21.53 -23.54
C GLY A 353 -10.04 21.23 -22.92
N LYS A 354 -10.11 20.39 -21.88
CA LYS A 354 -11.36 19.98 -21.22
C LYS A 354 -11.22 19.77 -19.73
N GLU A 355 -12.34 19.87 -19.02
CA GLU A 355 -12.40 19.59 -17.59
C GLU A 355 -12.15 18.10 -17.32
N PRO A 356 -11.23 17.76 -16.39
CA PRO A 356 -11.05 16.38 -15.99
C PRO A 356 -12.30 15.81 -15.30
N HIS A 357 -12.53 14.52 -15.48
CA HIS A 357 -13.64 13.78 -14.91
C HIS A 357 -13.52 13.72 -13.37
N LYS A 358 -14.62 14.04 -12.67
CA LYS A 358 -14.69 14.09 -11.19
C LYS A 358 -15.46 12.93 -10.56
N GLY A 359 -15.99 12.00 -11.35
CA GLY A 359 -16.83 10.91 -10.87
C GLY A 359 -16.08 9.69 -10.34
N VAL A 360 -14.74 9.74 -10.25
CA VAL A 360 -13.93 8.67 -9.65
C VAL A 360 -13.22 9.19 -8.41
N ASN A 361 -13.06 8.33 -7.39
CA ASN A 361 -12.24 8.66 -6.23
C ASN A 361 -10.76 8.37 -6.56
N PRO A 362 -9.90 9.39 -6.64
CA PRO A 362 -8.51 9.22 -7.07
C PRO A 362 -7.67 8.37 -6.11
N ASP A 363 -8.12 8.14 -4.87
CA ASP A 363 -7.40 7.35 -3.86
C ASP A 363 -7.85 5.87 -3.80
N GLU A 364 -8.95 5.52 -4.47
CA GLU A 364 -9.60 4.19 -4.35
C GLU A 364 -9.77 3.47 -5.70
N VAL A 365 -9.87 4.24 -6.79
CA VAL A 365 -10.24 3.73 -8.12
C VAL A 365 -9.29 2.63 -8.64
N VAL A 366 -8.01 2.72 -8.29
CA VAL A 366 -7.01 1.72 -8.66
C VAL A 366 -7.27 0.38 -7.95
N ALA A 367 -7.50 0.39 -6.64
CA ALA A 367 -7.79 -0.83 -5.88
C ALA A 367 -9.10 -1.48 -6.34
N MET A 368 -10.12 -0.66 -6.62
CA MET A 368 -11.38 -1.13 -7.20
C MET A 368 -11.15 -1.82 -8.54
N GLY A 369 -10.34 -1.22 -9.41
CA GLY A 369 -9.94 -1.81 -10.69
C GLY A 369 -9.23 -3.16 -10.56
N ALA A 370 -8.32 -3.27 -9.60
CA ALA A 370 -7.64 -4.52 -9.29
C ALA A 370 -8.63 -5.59 -8.80
N ALA A 371 -9.65 -5.22 -8.03
CA ALA A 371 -10.71 -6.15 -7.61
C ALA A 371 -11.59 -6.58 -8.79
N ILE A 372 -11.92 -5.68 -9.72
CA ILE A 372 -12.63 -6.05 -10.96
C ILE A 372 -11.81 -7.04 -11.77
N GLN A 373 -10.50 -6.80 -11.93
CA GLN A 373 -9.60 -7.75 -12.58
C GLN A 373 -9.56 -9.11 -11.87
N ALA A 374 -9.60 -9.12 -10.53
CA ALA A 374 -9.73 -10.35 -9.76
C ALA A 374 -11.04 -11.08 -10.08
N GLY A 375 -12.16 -10.36 -10.16
CA GLY A 375 -13.46 -10.90 -10.58
C GLY A 375 -13.47 -11.47 -12.01
N VAL A 376 -12.75 -10.85 -12.94
CA VAL A 376 -12.56 -11.37 -14.32
C VAL A 376 -11.80 -12.70 -14.29
N LEU A 377 -10.74 -12.81 -13.50
CA LEU A 377 -9.96 -14.05 -13.37
C LEU A 377 -10.73 -15.18 -12.69
N GLN A 378 -11.65 -14.85 -11.78
CA GLN A 378 -12.54 -15.82 -11.14
C GLN A 378 -13.74 -16.22 -12.02
N GLY A 379 -14.04 -15.45 -13.07
CA GLY A 379 -15.22 -15.64 -13.93
C GLY A 379 -16.51 -15.03 -13.37
N ASP A 380 -16.42 -14.27 -12.29
CA ASP A 380 -17.53 -13.55 -11.66
C ASP A 380 -17.93 -12.30 -12.46
N VAL A 381 -16.94 -11.64 -13.08
CA VAL A 381 -17.13 -10.55 -14.03
C VAL A 381 -16.98 -11.11 -15.44
N LYS A 382 -18.05 -11.01 -16.24
CA LYS A 382 -18.11 -11.52 -17.63
C LYS A 382 -18.02 -10.37 -18.62
N ASP A 383 -17.70 -10.72 -19.86
CA ASP A 383 -17.71 -9.82 -21.01
C ASP A 383 -16.74 -8.62 -20.86
N VAL A 384 -15.65 -8.81 -20.11
CA VAL A 384 -14.56 -7.85 -20.00
C VAL A 384 -13.31 -8.42 -20.66
N LEU A 385 -12.79 -7.72 -21.65
CA LEU A 385 -11.53 -8.03 -22.33
C LEU A 385 -10.54 -6.90 -22.12
N LEU A 386 -9.41 -7.22 -21.48
CA LEU A 386 -8.32 -6.27 -21.26
C LEU A 386 -7.14 -6.58 -22.19
N LEU A 387 -6.75 -5.58 -22.97
CA LEU A 387 -5.60 -5.56 -23.87
C LEU A 387 -4.63 -4.48 -23.39
N ASP A 388 -3.62 -4.87 -22.62
CA ASP A 388 -2.58 -3.96 -22.12
C ASP A 388 -1.34 -4.00 -23.03
N VAL A 389 -0.35 -3.15 -22.77
CA VAL A 389 0.88 -3.01 -23.59
C VAL A 389 2.16 -3.03 -22.75
N THR A 390 3.30 -3.33 -23.40
CA THR A 390 4.62 -3.10 -22.78
C THR A 390 5.00 -1.60 -22.87
N PRO A 391 5.44 -0.95 -21.78
CA PRO A 391 5.72 0.49 -21.78
C PRO A 391 7.03 0.88 -22.48
N LEU A 392 7.94 -0.08 -22.68
CA LEU A 392 9.30 0.16 -23.17
C LEU A 392 9.68 -0.88 -24.22
N SER A 393 10.46 -0.44 -25.20
CA SER A 393 10.99 -1.30 -26.25
C SER A 393 12.00 -2.29 -25.68
N LEU A 394 11.94 -3.53 -26.17
CA LEU A 394 12.83 -4.62 -25.80
C LEU A 394 13.67 -5.01 -27.00
N GLY A 395 14.95 -5.23 -26.74
CA GLY A 395 15.92 -5.49 -27.80
C GLY A 395 17.21 -6.09 -27.28
N ILE A 396 18.14 -6.29 -28.20
CA ILE A 396 19.47 -6.82 -27.88
C ILE A 396 20.59 -5.90 -28.35
N GLU A 397 21.74 -6.00 -27.68
CA GLU A 397 22.99 -5.41 -28.18
C GLU A 397 23.46 -6.20 -29.42
N THR A 398 23.65 -5.48 -30.51
CA THR A 398 24.24 -6.01 -31.76
C THR A 398 25.62 -5.40 -32.03
N LEU A 399 26.31 -5.90 -33.05
CA LEU A 399 27.66 -5.44 -33.42
C LEU A 399 27.73 -3.90 -33.50
N GLY A 400 28.74 -3.32 -32.85
CA GLY A 400 28.91 -1.87 -32.74
C GLY A 400 28.20 -1.23 -31.53
N GLY A 401 27.64 -2.04 -30.62
CA GLY A 401 26.97 -1.55 -29.40
C GLY A 401 25.59 -0.95 -29.66
N VAL A 402 25.01 -1.22 -30.83
CA VAL A 402 23.70 -0.70 -31.25
C VAL A 402 22.58 -1.51 -30.61
N PHE A 403 21.57 -0.81 -30.11
CA PHE A 403 20.35 -1.41 -29.58
C PHE A 403 19.38 -1.75 -30.72
N THR A 404 19.27 -3.03 -31.06
CA THR A 404 18.31 -3.50 -32.05
C THR A 404 17.01 -3.88 -31.34
N ARG A 405 15.94 -3.13 -31.59
CA ARG A 405 14.60 -3.38 -31.04
C ARG A 405 13.95 -4.58 -31.72
N LEU A 406 13.35 -5.48 -30.94
CA LEU A 406 12.56 -6.62 -31.43
C LEU A 406 11.08 -6.47 -31.11
N ILE A 407 10.77 -5.90 -29.95
CA ILE A 407 9.42 -5.52 -29.55
C ILE A 407 9.46 -4.04 -29.25
N GLU A 408 8.70 -3.25 -30.02
CA GLU A 408 8.56 -1.82 -29.81
C GLU A 408 7.69 -1.54 -28.58
N ARG A 409 7.91 -0.40 -27.91
CA ARG A 409 7.02 0.09 -26.85
C ARG A 409 5.58 0.21 -27.36
N ASN A 410 4.62 0.12 -26.44
CA ASN A 410 3.19 0.09 -26.70
C ASN A 410 2.70 -1.12 -27.53
N THR A 411 3.53 -2.16 -27.70
CA THR A 411 3.06 -3.43 -28.27
C THR A 411 2.12 -4.12 -27.28
N THR A 412 0.93 -4.53 -27.73
CA THR A 412 -0.04 -5.29 -26.93
C THR A 412 0.55 -6.58 -26.37
N ILE A 413 0.24 -6.88 -25.10
CA ILE A 413 0.68 -8.08 -24.39
C ILE A 413 -0.50 -8.98 -24.00
N PRO A 414 -0.34 -10.32 -23.95
CA PRO A 414 0.90 -11.08 -24.21
C PRO A 414 1.35 -11.06 -25.67
N THR A 415 2.66 -11.12 -25.92
CA THR A 415 3.21 -11.13 -27.28
C THR A 415 4.49 -11.93 -27.39
N LYS A 416 4.77 -12.42 -28.60
CA LYS A 416 5.97 -13.20 -28.91
C LYS A 416 6.57 -12.75 -30.23
N LYS A 417 7.87 -12.46 -30.23
CA LYS A 417 8.63 -12.09 -31.43
C LYS A 417 9.94 -12.85 -31.49
N SER A 418 10.28 -13.35 -32.67
CA SER A 418 11.53 -14.05 -32.93
C SER A 418 12.27 -13.39 -34.08
N GLN A 419 13.58 -13.25 -33.94
CA GLN A 419 14.45 -12.73 -34.99
C GLN A 419 15.73 -13.55 -35.08
N VAL A 420 16.20 -13.79 -36.30
CA VAL A 420 17.42 -14.54 -36.55
C VAL A 420 18.60 -13.58 -36.64
N PHE A 421 19.60 -13.84 -35.80
CA PHE A 421 20.92 -13.23 -35.78
C PHE A 421 21.97 -14.25 -36.21
N SER A 422 23.22 -13.80 -36.34
CA SER A 422 24.35 -14.66 -36.69
C SER A 422 25.61 -14.24 -35.93
N THR A 423 26.63 -15.09 -35.95
CA THR A 423 27.97 -14.80 -35.42
C THR A 423 28.62 -13.59 -36.09
N ALA A 424 29.38 -12.84 -35.29
CA ALA A 424 30.13 -11.66 -35.73
C ALA A 424 31.53 -12.04 -36.27
N ASP A 425 32.09 -13.16 -35.81
CA ASP A 425 33.44 -13.63 -36.12
C ASP A 425 33.46 -15.05 -36.70
N ASP A 426 34.53 -15.36 -37.45
CA ASP A 426 34.77 -16.71 -37.99
C ASP A 426 35.06 -17.70 -36.85
N ASN A 427 34.46 -18.89 -36.92
CA ASN A 427 34.62 -19.96 -35.93
C ASN A 427 34.23 -19.58 -34.49
N GLN A 428 33.35 -18.59 -34.33
CA GLN A 428 32.81 -18.19 -33.03
C GLN A 428 32.03 -19.35 -32.37
N SER A 429 32.55 -19.85 -31.25
CA SER A 429 32.00 -21.01 -30.53
C SER A 429 30.88 -20.68 -29.54
N ALA A 430 30.68 -19.40 -29.23
CA ALA A 430 29.63 -18.90 -28.36
C ALA A 430 29.15 -17.49 -28.78
N VAL A 431 27.85 -17.24 -28.65
CA VAL A 431 27.24 -15.91 -28.89
C VAL A 431 26.68 -15.38 -27.57
N THR A 432 27.18 -14.22 -27.14
CA THR A 432 26.65 -13.48 -25.98
C THR A 432 25.48 -12.63 -26.41
N ILE A 433 24.33 -12.84 -25.79
CA ILE A 433 23.10 -12.07 -26.01
C ILE A 433 22.91 -11.18 -24.79
N ARG A 434 22.96 -9.87 -24.99
CA ARG A 434 22.68 -8.86 -23.97
C ARG A 434 21.34 -8.24 -24.25
N VAL A 435 20.43 -8.38 -23.29
CA VAL A 435 19.04 -7.94 -23.41
C VAL A 435 18.88 -6.62 -22.67
N SER A 436 18.36 -5.61 -23.36
CA SER A 436 18.12 -4.28 -22.80
C SER A 436 16.69 -3.80 -23.07
N GLN A 437 16.26 -2.85 -22.24
CA GLN A 437 14.96 -2.20 -22.32
C GLN A 437 15.14 -0.67 -22.36
N GLY A 438 14.51 0.01 -23.32
CA GLY A 438 14.56 1.48 -23.45
C GLY A 438 14.46 1.97 -24.88
N GLU A 439 14.56 3.29 -25.07
CA GLU A 439 14.30 3.95 -26.35
C GLU A 439 15.54 4.55 -27.01
N ARG A 440 16.73 4.40 -26.41
CA ARG A 440 17.98 4.98 -26.92
C ARG A 440 18.58 4.08 -28.00
N GLU A 441 19.28 4.68 -28.97
CA GLU A 441 19.88 3.93 -30.09
C GLU A 441 21.09 3.06 -29.69
N MET A 442 21.79 3.44 -28.63
CA MET A 442 22.96 2.70 -28.14
C MET A 442 22.56 1.81 -26.96
N ALA A 443 22.99 0.54 -26.95
CA ALA A 443 22.62 -0.42 -25.91
C ALA A 443 23.07 0.01 -24.50
N ALA A 444 24.23 0.68 -24.41
CA ALA A 444 24.79 1.19 -23.15
C ALA A 444 23.97 2.31 -22.50
N ASP A 445 23.12 3.01 -23.27
CA ASP A 445 22.26 4.09 -22.78
C ASP A 445 20.88 3.57 -22.31
N ASN A 446 20.61 2.27 -22.50
CA ASN A 446 19.37 1.62 -22.11
C ASN A 446 19.57 0.77 -20.85
N LYS A 447 18.47 0.36 -20.22
CA LYS A 447 18.52 -0.49 -19.05
C LYS A 447 18.86 -1.92 -19.47
N LEU A 448 20.05 -2.40 -19.12
CA LEU A 448 20.38 -3.82 -19.22
C LEU A 448 19.48 -4.62 -18.28
N LEU A 449 18.83 -5.66 -18.82
CA LEU A 449 17.99 -6.59 -18.06
C LEU A 449 18.75 -7.86 -17.68
N GLY A 450 19.63 -8.33 -18.58
CA GLY A 450 20.44 -9.53 -18.38
C GLY A 450 21.30 -9.87 -19.59
N GLN A 451 22.20 -10.84 -19.42
CA GLN A 451 23.02 -11.35 -20.51
C GLN A 451 23.24 -12.85 -20.39
N PHE A 452 23.41 -13.54 -21.52
CA PHE A 452 23.69 -14.96 -21.53
C PHE A 452 24.41 -15.44 -22.77
N ASP A 453 25.11 -16.57 -22.63
CA ASP A 453 25.92 -17.16 -23.69
C ASP A 453 25.26 -18.40 -24.26
N LEU A 454 24.97 -18.37 -25.56
CA LEU A 454 24.66 -19.57 -26.33
C LEU A 454 25.97 -20.24 -26.73
N VAL A 455 26.38 -21.26 -25.97
CA VAL A 455 27.65 -21.97 -26.16
C VAL A 455 27.52 -23.22 -27.04
N GLY A 456 28.63 -23.62 -27.65
CA GLY A 456 28.72 -24.86 -28.40
C GLY A 456 28.21 -24.76 -29.84
N ILE A 457 28.38 -23.58 -30.43
CA ILE A 457 28.15 -23.31 -31.85
C ILE A 457 29.29 -23.96 -32.66
N PRO A 458 29.00 -24.78 -33.69
CA PRO A 458 30.04 -25.40 -34.51
C PRO A 458 30.89 -24.36 -35.25
N PRO A 459 32.19 -24.62 -35.49
CA PRO A 459 33.04 -23.75 -36.29
C PRO A 459 32.44 -23.52 -37.69
N ALA A 460 32.13 -22.27 -38.00
CA ALA A 460 31.60 -21.85 -39.29
C ALA A 460 32.09 -20.42 -39.62
N PRO A 461 32.14 -20.04 -40.91
CA PRO A 461 32.36 -18.65 -41.31
C PRO A 461 31.36 -17.71 -40.65
N ARG A 462 31.78 -16.47 -40.36
CA ARG A 462 30.89 -15.42 -39.84
C ARG A 462 29.66 -15.27 -40.74
N GLY A 463 28.51 -14.98 -40.14
CA GLY A 463 27.26 -14.83 -40.90
C GLY A 463 26.55 -16.16 -41.26
N MET A 464 27.15 -17.33 -41.00
CA MET A 464 26.55 -18.62 -41.33
C MET A 464 25.66 -19.21 -40.22
N PRO A 465 26.05 -19.23 -38.93
CA PRO A 465 25.19 -19.76 -37.85
C PRO A 465 23.89 -18.97 -37.73
N GLN A 466 22.75 -19.66 -37.64
CA GLN A 466 21.44 -19.02 -37.52
C GLN A 466 20.96 -19.07 -36.08
N ILE A 467 21.18 -17.98 -35.35
CA ILE A 467 20.81 -17.86 -33.94
C ILE A 467 19.46 -17.15 -33.85
N GLU A 468 18.38 -17.90 -33.63
CA GLU A 468 17.04 -17.37 -33.43
C GLU A 468 16.87 -16.93 -31.97
N VAL A 469 16.71 -15.63 -31.76
CA VAL A 469 16.41 -15.05 -30.46
C VAL A 469 14.92 -14.75 -30.39
N THR A 470 14.27 -15.23 -29.35
CA THR A 470 12.84 -15.11 -29.14
C THR A 470 12.56 -14.38 -27.84
N PHE A 471 11.74 -13.34 -27.93
CA PHE A 471 11.20 -12.60 -26.80
C PHE A 471 9.74 -13.01 -26.61
N ASP A 472 9.38 -13.35 -25.39
CA ASP A 472 8.02 -13.67 -24.96
C ASP A 472 7.68 -12.75 -23.77
N ILE A 473 6.60 -11.99 -23.88
CA ILE A 473 6.10 -11.13 -22.81
C ILE A 473 4.75 -11.67 -22.37
N ASP A 474 4.64 -12.01 -21.09
CA ASP A 474 3.41 -12.56 -20.52
C ASP A 474 2.36 -11.48 -20.20
N ALA A 475 1.21 -11.89 -19.68
CA ALA A 475 0.11 -10.99 -19.31
C ALA A 475 0.41 -10.10 -18.08
N ASN A 476 1.54 -10.31 -17.39
CA ASN A 476 2.04 -9.46 -16.29
C ASN A 476 3.06 -8.43 -16.79
N GLY A 477 3.44 -8.48 -18.07
CA GLY A 477 4.51 -7.68 -18.65
C GLY A 477 5.91 -8.19 -18.28
N ILE A 478 6.05 -9.47 -17.87
CA ILE A 478 7.33 -10.08 -17.51
C ILE A 478 7.96 -10.73 -18.75
N VAL A 479 9.25 -10.49 -18.96
CA VAL A 479 9.96 -10.88 -20.18
C VAL A 479 10.69 -12.22 -20.01
N GLN A 480 10.54 -13.09 -21.00
CA GLN A 480 11.34 -14.32 -21.15
C GLN A 480 12.08 -14.28 -22.48
N VAL A 481 13.37 -14.61 -22.46
CA VAL A 481 14.19 -14.60 -23.68
C VAL A 481 14.82 -15.97 -23.88
N SER A 482 14.59 -16.55 -25.05
CA SER A 482 15.27 -17.78 -25.46
C SER A 482 16.10 -17.56 -26.72
N ALA A 483 17.18 -18.32 -26.83
CA ALA A 483 18.02 -18.34 -28.02
C ALA A 483 18.23 -19.77 -28.48
N LYS A 484 18.08 -19.99 -29.78
CA LYS A 484 18.21 -21.29 -30.39
C LYS A 484 19.08 -21.22 -31.64
N ASP A 485 20.10 -22.06 -31.72
CA ASP A 485 20.80 -22.30 -32.97
C ASP A 485 19.94 -23.22 -33.85
N LYS A 486 19.45 -22.69 -34.97
CA LYS A 486 18.59 -23.46 -35.90
C LYS A 486 19.34 -24.59 -36.60
N GLY A 487 20.66 -24.51 -36.70
CA GLY A 487 21.49 -25.53 -37.34
C GLY A 487 21.67 -26.76 -36.46
N THR A 488 22.01 -26.56 -35.19
CA THR A 488 22.24 -27.67 -34.24
C THR A 488 21.01 -28.06 -33.43
N GLY A 489 19.99 -27.20 -33.39
CA GLY A 489 18.82 -27.35 -32.53
C GLY A 489 19.11 -27.09 -31.05
N LYS A 490 20.35 -26.74 -30.68
CA LYS A 490 20.70 -26.36 -29.31
C LYS A 490 19.96 -25.09 -28.93
N GLU A 491 19.33 -25.14 -27.78
CA GLU A 491 18.58 -24.03 -27.21
C GLU A 491 19.14 -23.70 -25.84
N HIS A 492 19.29 -22.41 -25.58
CA HIS A 492 19.47 -21.89 -24.25
C HIS A 492 18.32 -20.91 -24.00
N GLN A 493 17.47 -21.24 -23.04
CA GLN A 493 16.47 -20.31 -22.56
C GLN A 493 16.97 -19.68 -21.28
N ILE A 494 16.71 -18.39 -21.13
CA ILE A 494 16.83 -17.70 -19.85
C ILE A 494 15.49 -17.02 -19.61
N ARG A 495 14.83 -17.46 -18.54
CA ARG A 495 13.91 -16.55 -17.88
C ARG A 495 14.79 -15.44 -17.34
N ILE A 496 14.63 -14.21 -17.83
CA ILE A 496 15.38 -13.08 -17.29
C ILE A 496 14.89 -12.91 -15.86
N GLN A 497 15.54 -13.63 -14.95
CA GLN A 497 15.64 -13.21 -13.57
C GLN A 497 16.45 -11.93 -13.71
N ALA A 498 15.80 -10.80 -13.48
CA ALA A 498 16.45 -9.50 -13.53
C ALA A 498 17.84 -9.65 -12.89
N SER A 499 18.88 -9.13 -13.54
CA SER A 499 20.26 -9.27 -13.06
C SER A 499 20.51 -8.68 -11.65
N GLY A 500 19.47 -8.09 -11.05
CA GLY A 500 19.26 -7.88 -9.61
C GLY A 500 17.84 -8.32 -9.22
N GLY A 501 17.66 -8.77 -7.98
CA GLY A 501 16.44 -9.42 -7.50
C GLY A 501 16.74 -10.55 -6.52
N LEU A 502 15.68 -11.06 -5.88
CA LEU A 502 15.79 -12.15 -4.91
C LEU A 502 15.88 -13.50 -5.63
N SER A 503 16.77 -14.39 -5.16
CA SER A 503 16.77 -15.77 -5.64
C SER A 503 15.57 -16.54 -5.10
N ASP A 504 15.19 -17.66 -5.73
CA ASP A 504 14.12 -18.52 -5.19
C ASP A 504 14.41 -18.97 -3.75
N ALA A 505 15.68 -19.24 -3.43
CA ALA A 505 16.11 -19.59 -2.08
C ALA A 505 15.97 -18.42 -1.09
N ASP A 506 16.29 -17.20 -1.52
CA ASP A 506 16.06 -16.00 -0.70
C ASP A 506 14.57 -15.79 -0.48
N ILE A 507 13.74 -15.92 -1.51
CA ILE A 507 12.29 -15.79 -1.42
C ILE A 507 11.72 -16.82 -0.44
N GLU A 508 12.10 -18.09 -0.55
CA GLU A 508 11.65 -19.14 0.38
C GLU A 508 12.08 -18.87 1.82
N LYS A 509 13.32 -18.40 2.02
CA LYS A 509 13.79 -17.99 3.35
C LYS A 509 12.96 -16.81 3.87
N MET A 510 12.70 -15.81 3.03
CA MET A 510 11.91 -14.63 3.39
C MET A 510 10.45 -14.96 3.66
N VAL A 511 9.86 -15.92 2.95
CA VAL A 511 8.52 -16.46 3.24
C VAL A 511 8.51 -17.08 4.64
N LYS A 512 9.48 -17.93 4.97
CA LYS A 512 9.59 -18.54 6.31
C LYS A 512 9.79 -17.49 7.40
N ASP A 513 10.64 -16.49 7.16
CA ASP A 513 10.85 -15.38 8.09
C ASP A 513 9.54 -14.58 8.27
N ALA A 514 8.79 -14.34 7.19
CA ALA A 514 7.52 -13.63 7.22
C ALA A 514 6.43 -14.43 7.97
N GLU A 515 6.39 -15.76 7.82
CA GLU A 515 5.51 -16.65 8.57
C GLU A 515 5.87 -16.68 10.07
N ALA A 516 7.16 -16.76 10.39
CA ALA A 516 7.64 -16.72 11.78
C ALA A 516 7.30 -15.38 12.46
N ASN A 517 7.44 -14.26 11.75
CA ASN A 517 7.06 -12.94 12.24
C ASN A 517 5.54 -12.83 12.42
N ALA A 518 4.73 -13.36 11.49
CA ALA A 518 3.28 -13.35 11.64
C ALA A 518 2.81 -14.15 12.86
N GLU A 519 3.44 -15.29 13.16
CA GLU A 519 3.16 -16.07 14.37
C GLU A 519 3.61 -15.34 15.64
N ALA A 520 4.75 -14.65 15.62
CA ALA A 520 5.20 -13.81 16.73
C ALA A 520 4.23 -12.65 16.99
N ASP A 521 3.79 -11.95 15.95
CA ASP A 521 2.82 -10.86 16.02
C ASP A 521 1.47 -11.34 16.57
N LYS A 522 1.02 -12.54 16.15
CA LYS A 522 -0.19 -13.17 16.67
C LYS A 522 -0.10 -13.46 18.17
N LYS A 523 1.01 -14.06 18.64
CA LYS A 523 1.22 -14.32 20.08
C LYS A 523 1.24 -13.02 20.88
N ARG A 524 1.88 -11.97 20.34
CA ARG A 524 1.91 -10.66 20.97
C ARG A 524 0.50 -10.05 21.07
N ARG A 525 -0.29 -10.14 20.00
CA ARG A 525 -1.71 -9.74 19.99
C ARG A 525 -2.51 -10.48 21.05
N GLU A 526 -2.39 -11.80 21.13
CA GLU A 526 -3.09 -12.62 22.14
C GLU A 526 -2.70 -12.24 23.57
N SER A 527 -1.44 -11.88 23.82
CA SER A 527 -0.97 -11.37 25.11
C SER A 527 -1.61 -10.01 25.45
N VAL A 528 -1.63 -9.07 24.51
CA VAL A 528 -2.26 -7.75 24.70
C VAL A 528 -3.78 -7.88 24.91
N GLU A 529 -4.45 -8.75 24.17
CA GLU A 529 -5.88 -9.02 24.37
C GLU A 529 -6.17 -9.62 25.74
N ALA A 530 -5.38 -10.61 26.17
CA ALA A 530 -5.48 -11.18 27.51
C ALA A 530 -5.27 -10.13 28.59
N LYS A 531 -4.30 -9.23 28.40
CA LYS A 531 -4.04 -8.09 29.29
C LYS A 531 -5.24 -7.15 29.36
N ASN A 532 -5.79 -6.71 28.24
CA ASN A 532 -6.94 -5.81 28.21
C ASN A 532 -8.18 -6.43 28.89
N GLN A 533 -8.43 -7.73 28.65
CA GLN A 533 -9.50 -8.46 29.33
C GLN A 533 -9.26 -8.54 30.84
N ALA A 534 -8.02 -8.82 31.25
CA ALA A 534 -7.64 -8.87 32.66
C ALA A 534 -7.76 -7.51 33.36
N GLU A 535 -7.36 -6.41 32.72
CA GLU A 535 -7.51 -5.05 33.27
C GLU A 535 -8.99 -4.68 33.47
N SER A 536 -9.85 -5.02 32.48
CA SER A 536 -11.29 -4.85 32.60
C SER A 536 -11.87 -5.67 33.75
N LEU A 537 -11.46 -6.94 33.86
CA LEU A 537 -11.87 -7.83 34.94
C LEU A 537 -11.43 -7.30 36.31
N ILE A 538 -10.15 -6.93 36.47
CA ILE A 538 -9.59 -6.29 37.67
C ILE A 538 -10.46 -5.11 38.09
N HIS A 539 -10.73 -4.19 37.16
CA HIS A 539 -11.51 -2.99 37.46
C HIS A 539 -12.92 -3.33 37.95
N SER A 540 -13.60 -4.26 37.26
CA SER A 540 -14.95 -4.70 37.64
C SER A 540 -14.99 -5.42 39.00
N SER A 541 -13.99 -6.25 39.30
CA SER A 541 -13.85 -6.96 40.56
C SER A 541 -13.51 -6.01 41.70
N GLU A 542 -12.63 -5.03 41.50
CA GLU A 542 -12.31 -4.00 42.50
C GLU A 542 -13.53 -3.15 42.85
N LYS A 543 -14.31 -2.74 41.84
CA LYS A 543 -15.56 -2.01 42.05
C LYS A 543 -16.56 -2.85 42.85
N SER A 544 -16.76 -4.10 42.45
CA SER A 544 -17.69 -5.01 43.13
C SER A 544 -17.28 -5.28 44.58
N LEU A 545 -15.97 -5.45 44.83
CA LEU A 545 -15.44 -5.66 46.18
C LEU A 545 -15.65 -4.42 47.06
N LYS A 546 -15.55 -3.21 46.48
CA LYS A 546 -15.80 -1.95 47.19
C LYS A 546 -17.29 -1.75 47.53
N GLU A 547 -18.20 -2.12 46.63
CA GLU A 547 -19.64 -1.92 46.82
C GLU A 547 -20.28 -3.02 47.69
N TYR A 548 -19.85 -4.27 47.55
CA TYR A 548 -20.52 -5.43 48.15
C TYR A 548 -19.61 -6.27 49.04
N GLY A 549 -18.37 -5.85 49.28
CA GLY A 549 -17.42 -6.61 50.09
C GLY A 549 -17.92 -6.89 51.51
N ASP A 550 -18.77 -6.02 52.07
CA ASP A 550 -19.38 -6.18 53.41
C ASP A 550 -20.43 -7.30 53.46
N LYS A 551 -20.89 -7.79 52.30
CA LYS A 551 -21.87 -8.87 52.18
C LYS A 551 -21.25 -10.27 52.08
N VAL A 552 -19.93 -10.39 52.05
CA VAL A 552 -19.20 -11.68 51.99
C VAL A 552 -18.30 -11.87 53.20
N SER A 553 -17.91 -13.12 53.46
CA SER A 553 -17.00 -13.45 54.56
C SER A 553 -15.64 -12.77 54.39
N GLU A 554 -14.95 -12.49 55.50
CA GLU A 554 -13.60 -11.92 55.48
C GLU A 554 -12.61 -12.83 54.72
N THR A 555 -12.81 -14.15 54.81
CA THR A 555 -12.03 -15.16 54.07
C THR A 555 -12.22 -15.01 52.55
N ASP A 556 -13.46 -14.85 52.08
CA ASP A 556 -13.74 -14.67 50.65
C ASP A 556 -13.29 -13.30 50.15
N ARG A 557 -13.48 -12.24 50.94
CA ARG A 557 -12.97 -10.90 50.59
C ARG A 557 -11.45 -10.92 50.39
N LYS A 558 -10.74 -11.59 51.30
CA LYS A 558 -9.28 -11.75 51.19
C LYS A 558 -8.89 -12.54 49.95
N ALA A 559 -9.55 -13.67 49.67
CA ALA A 559 -9.28 -14.48 48.48
C ALA A 559 -9.46 -13.71 47.16
N ILE A 560 -10.50 -12.87 47.05
CA ILE A 560 -10.72 -12.02 45.87
C ILE A 560 -9.64 -10.94 45.78
N SER A 561 -9.27 -10.32 46.91
CA SER A 561 -8.24 -9.27 46.95
C SER A 561 -6.86 -9.81 46.54
N ASP A 562 -6.51 -11.01 47.02
CA ASP A 562 -5.27 -11.71 46.68
C ASP A 562 -5.27 -12.10 45.19
N ALA A 563 -6.40 -12.56 44.63
CA ALA A 563 -6.53 -12.87 43.21
C ALA A 563 -6.43 -11.63 42.31
N ILE A 564 -7.02 -10.50 42.71
CA ILE A 564 -6.86 -9.20 42.02
C ILE A 564 -5.39 -8.79 42.00
N ALA A 565 -4.70 -8.85 43.16
CA ALA A 565 -3.29 -8.50 43.26
C ALA A 565 -2.41 -9.40 42.38
N ALA A 566 -2.65 -10.72 42.40
CA ALA A 566 -1.92 -11.68 41.58
C ALA A 566 -2.11 -11.45 40.07
N LEU A 567 -3.32 -11.09 39.65
CA LEU A 567 -3.62 -10.76 38.26
C LEU A 567 -2.98 -9.42 37.85
N LYS A 568 -3.02 -8.39 38.71
CA LYS A 568 -2.31 -7.11 38.49
C LYS A 568 -0.82 -7.32 38.27
N THR A 569 -0.16 -8.08 39.14
CA THR A 569 1.26 -8.40 38.98
C THR A 569 1.56 -9.14 37.67
N ALA A 570 0.65 -10.00 37.19
CA ALA A 570 0.82 -10.69 35.91
C ALA A 570 0.71 -9.74 34.71
N VAL A 571 -0.21 -8.77 34.79
CA VAL A 571 -0.50 -7.77 33.75
C VAL A 571 0.59 -6.68 33.66
N GLU A 572 1.23 -6.37 34.79
CA GLU A 572 2.31 -5.38 34.91
C GLU A 572 3.70 -5.93 34.56
N ALA A 573 3.82 -7.24 34.29
CA ALA A 573 5.07 -7.84 33.84
C ALA A 573 5.53 -7.23 32.51
N SER A 574 6.85 -7.04 32.35
CA SER A 574 7.45 -6.51 31.12
C SER A 574 7.17 -7.39 29.90
N GLU A 575 7.07 -8.70 30.09
CA GLU A 575 6.63 -9.68 29.10
C GLU A 575 5.40 -10.43 29.64
N PRO A 576 4.19 -9.95 29.36
CA PRO A 576 2.98 -10.58 29.85
C PRO A 576 2.74 -11.94 29.16
N ASP A 577 2.74 -13.00 29.95
CA ASP A 577 2.40 -14.35 29.47
C ASP A 577 0.88 -14.50 29.33
N ALA A 578 0.41 -14.70 28.10
CA ALA A 578 -1.02 -14.81 27.79
C ALA A 578 -1.69 -15.98 28.53
N GLU A 579 -1.01 -17.12 28.67
CA GLU A 579 -1.57 -18.28 29.38
C GLU A 579 -1.63 -18.03 30.88
N GLY A 580 -0.57 -17.49 31.47
CA GLY A 580 -0.53 -17.10 32.89
C GLY A 580 -1.57 -16.04 33.25
N ILE A 581 -1.80 -15.05 32.37
CA ILE A 581 -2.85 -14.03 32.55
C ILE A 581 -4.23 -14.66 32.47
N LYS A 582 -4.49 -15.53 31.47
CA LYS A 582 -5.78 -16.24 31.34
C LYS A 582 -6.05 -17.13 32.55
N ALA A 583 -5.06 -17.87 33.03
CA ALA A 583 -5.20 -18.73 34.20
C ALA A 583 -5.58 -17.91 35.46
N LYS A 584 -4.87 -16.81 35.72
CA LYS A 584 -5.17 -15.91 36.86
C LYS A 584 -6.50 -15.18 36.69
N SER A 585 -6.89 -14.86 35.46
CA SER A 585 -8.21 -14.29 35.15
C SER A 585 -9.31 -15.28 35.49
N ASN A 586 -9.16 -16.56 35.13
CA ASN A 586 -10.09 -17.62 35.51
C ASN A 586 -10.17 -17.79 37.03
N THR A 587 -9.03 -17.78 37.74
CA THR A 587 -9.01 -17.81 39.20
C THR A 587 -9.78 -16.64 39.80
N LEU A 588 -9.58 -15.41 39.29
CA LEU A 588 -10.32 -14.24 39.74
C LEU A 588 -11.83 -14.37 39.47
N MET A 589 -12.23 -14.88 38.31
CA MET A 589 -13.64 -15.13 38.00
C MET A 589 -14.25 -16.14 38.98
N GLU A 590 -13.58 -17.27 39.23
CA GLU A 590 -14.04 -18.32 40.16
C GLU A 590 -14.24 -17.79 41.58
N VAL A 591 -13.27 -17.06 42.13
CA VAL A 591 -13.43 -16.50 43.48
C VAL A 591 -14.45 -15.36 43.52
N SER A 592 -14.61 -14.61 42.42
CA SER A 592 -15.61 -13.54 42.30
C SER A 592 -17.04 -14.07 42.17
N MET A 593 -17.26 -15.33 41.77
CA MET A 593 -18.61 -15.93 41.72
C MET A 593 -19.29 -15.93 43.10
N LYS A 594 -18.52 -16.13 44.18
CA LYS A 594 -19.05 -16.07 45.56
C LYS A 594 -19.59 -14.70 45.93
N LEU A 595 -18.94 -13.64 45.44
CA LEU A 595 -19.40 -12.27 45.59
C LEU A 595 -20.70 -12.04 44.81
N GLY A 596 -20.76 -12.52 43.57
CA GLY A 596 -21.98 -12.47 42.75
C GLY A 596 -23.17 -13.21 43.39
N GLN A 597 -22.94 -14.37 43.98
CA GLN A 597 -23.97 -15.13 44.69
C GLN A 597 -24.48 -14.39 45.94
N ALA A 598 -23.57 -13.84 46.76
CA ALA A 598 -23.95 -13.04 47.92
C ALA A 598 -24.71 -11.75 47.55
N ILE A 599 -24.39 -11.13 46.41
CA ILE A 599 -25.14 -9.98 45.87
C ILE A 599 -26.55 -10.38 45.47
N TYR A 600 -26.72 -11.50 44.75
CA TYR A 600 -28.03 -12.00 44.34
C TYR A 600 -28.90 -12.42 45.53
N GLU A 601 -28.32 -13.11 46.50
CA GLU A 601 -29.00 -13.49 47.75
C GLU A 601 -29.43 -12.25 48.55
N ALA A 602 -28.58 -11.22 48.61
CA ALA A 602 -28.93 -9.97 49.27
C ALA A 602 -29.97 -9.14 48.50
N GLN A 603 -29.96 -9.14 47.16
CA GLN A 603 -30.98 -8.48 46.35
C GLN A 603 -32.33 -9.23 46.40
N GLN A 604 -32.33 -10.56 46.45
CA GLN A 604 -33.55 -11.33 46.70
C GLN A 604 -34.09 -11.10 48.11
N ALA A 605 -33.22 -10.95 49.11
CA ALA A 605 -33.61 -10.60 50.46
C ALA A 605 -34.17 -9.15 50.54
N GLU A 606 -33.57 -8.18 49.83
CA GLU A 606 -34.08 -6.81 49.73
C GLU A 606 -35.39 -6.73 48.93
N ALA A 607 -35.56 -7.52 47.87
CA ALA A 607 -36.80 -7.62 47.11
C ALA A 607 -37.93 -8.27 47.92
N ALA A 608 -37.62 -9.33 48.69
CA ALA A 608 -38.56 -9.95 49.63
C ALA A 608 -38.92 -9.00 50.80
N HIS A 609 -37.97 -8.16 51.25
CA HIS A 609 -38.24 -7.11 52.24
C HIS A 609 -39.05 -5.94 51.65
N ALA A 610 -38.90 -5.62 50.37
CA ALA A 610 -39.68 -4.61 49.67
C ALA A 610 -41.12 -5.08 49.40
N ASP A 611 -41.33 -6.36 49.07
CA ASP A 611 -42.67 -6.97 48.99
C ASP A 611 -43.34 -7.06 50.37
N ALA A 612 -42.59 -7.43 51.43
CA ALA A 612 -43.12 -7.41 52.80
C ALA A 612 -43.44 -5.99 53.31
N ALA A 613 -42.70 -4.97 52.85
CA ALA A 613 -42.99 -3.56 53.14
C ALA A 613 -44.14 -2.98 52.30
N ALA A 614 -44.42 -3.55 51.12
CA ALA A 614 -45.60 -3.22 50.30
C ALA A 614 -46.88 -3.87 50.86
N ASP A 615 -46.80 -5.09 51.42
CA ASP A 615 -47.92 -5.74 52.10
C ASP A 615 -48.25 -5.07 53.45
N ALA A 616 -47.24 -4.60 54.20
CA ALA A 616 -47.45 -3.82 55.42
C ALA A 616 -48.06 -2.42 55.18
N LYS A 617 -48.11 -1.96 53.93
CA LYS A 617 -48.75 -0.69 53.52
C LYS A 617 -50.17 -0.88 52.97
N ARG A 618 -50.65 -2.11 52.83
CA ARG A 618 -52.00 -2.44 52.35
C ARG A 618 -53.06 -2.57 53.46
N ASP A 619 -52.64 -2.59 54.72
CA ASP A 619 -53.54 -2.80 55.87
C ASP A 619 -54.00 -1.48 56.55
N GLY A 620 -53.88 -0.35 55.84
CA GLY A 620 -54.25 0.95 56.38
C GLY A 620 -54.38 2.03 55.32
N ASP A 621 -55.39 1.93 54.45
CA ASP A 621 -56.10 3.12 53.99
C ASP A 621 -57.49 2.77 53.42
N ASP A 622 -58.43 3.66 53.74
CA ASP A 622 -59.85 3.62 53.44
C ASP A 622 -60.14 3.36 51.95
N VAL A 623 -61.12 2.48 51.71
CA VAL A 623 -61.74 2.28 50.40
C VAL A 623 -62.49 3.56 50.02
N VAL A 624 -62.03 4.25 48.99
CA VAL A 624 -62.81 5.27 48.27
C VAL A 624 -63.04 4.76 46.86
N ASP A 625 -64.29 4.36 46.59
CA ASP A 625 -64.80 4.09 45.25
C ASP A 625 -64.62 5.33 44.36
N ALA A 626 -63.98 5.14 43.21
CA ALA A 626 -63.95 6.13 42.13
C ALA A 626 -64.65 5.52 40.91
N ASP A 627 -65.78 6.12 40.56
CA ASP A 627 -66.58 5.82 39.37
C ASP A 627 -65.73 5.89 38.09
N TYR A 628 -65.84 4.84 37.27
CA TYR A 628 -65.25 4.75 35.95
C TYR A 628 -66.28 5.23 34.92
N GLU A 629 -66.04 6.40 34.32
CA GLU A 629 -66.85 6.93 33.21
C GLU A 629 -66.21 6.50 31.87
N GLU A 630 -66.89 5.63 31.13
CA GLU A 630 -66.52 5.20 29.77
C GLU A 630 -66.66 6.36 28.77
N VAL A 631 -65.56 6.80 28.17
CA VAL A 631 -65.61 7.64 26.96
C VAL A 631 -65.62 6.73 25.74
N LYS A 632 -66.79 6.65 25.10
CA LYS A 632 -66.98 6.14 23.74
C LYS A 632 -66.58 7.23 22.74
N ASP A 633 -65.78 6.87 21.75
CA ASP A 633 -65.77 7.57 20.46
C ASP A 633 -65.91 6.54 19.32
N GLU A 634 -67.01 6.67 18.58
CA GLU A 634 -67.34 5.93 17.36
C GLU A 634 -66.70 6.60 16.12
N ASP A 635 -66.07 5.77 15.29
CA ASP A 635 -66.17 5.65 13.82
C ASP A 635 -66.43 6.91 12.94
N ASP A 636 -65.62 7.15 11.90
CA ASP A 636 -65.63 6.34 10.66
C ASP A 636 -64.91 7.03 9.45
N ARG A 637 -64.30 6.21 8.59
CA ARG A 637 -63.96 6.37 7.14
C ARG A 637 -62.79 7.24 6.66
N LYS A 638 -61.79 6.57 6.07
CA LYS A 638 -61.78 6.22 4.62
C LYS A 638 -60.67 5.21 4.25
N ARG A 639 -61.10 4.13 3.58
CA ARG A 639 -60.31 3.17 2.78
C ARG A 639 -59.72 3.85 1.53
N SER A 640 -58.54 3.42 1.08
CA SER A 640 -58.41 2.52 -0.09
C SER A 640 -56.96 2.36 -0.57
N ALA A 641 -56.61 1.09 -0.79
CA ALA A 641 -55.76 0.49 -1.84
C ALA A 641 -54.27 0.90 -1.92
#